data_AF-T0LGU8-F1
#
_entry.id   AF-T0LGU8-F1
#
_cell.length_a   1.000
_cell.length_b   1.000
_cell.length_c   1.000
_cell.angle_alpha   90.00
_cell.angle_beta   90.00
_cell.angle_gamma   90.00
#
_symmetry.space_group_name_H-M   'P 1'
#
loop_
_entity.id
_entity.type
_entity.pdbx_description
1 polymer ?
#
loop_
_entity_poly.entity_id
_entity_poly.type
_entity_poly.pdbx_seq_one_letter_code
_entity_poly.pdbx_strand_id
1 'polypeptide(L)'
;MFKKFLWLVIAVVFLCSPLWAADKDTPQTNYWMTNPANTVKQTAPQNFWTGNSEANPISPNSQVFNISQKNNSTPVLTAAVGDLKTASPTDLCPFTAVCYGQTETEVCLAGFPGGVLCSYQDPSLTCPVPPATCPAYPFEVKTIYVKLCNPGPDPCDVQVFPAIAVAKDTILADGTVCHVPGATLCTGPMQTIVVPPNSPCQVYAFPLNQPCCVDSDYFACVDLFILGGPNCQLGVCTDLSCQVCCDYWDSGVAGGPWDDLCLTGGAQLPGNLAIWTDGLHSCQNNCPGVQPDTGKNHYKTWRVTPITFTAIRQVKDQFMTDTLDIVQLEYLSNPVRKVVFGPIVNDTTPIVDFDDHLTWYRAFGRDTLLRVEYVNQFESTKVEIDSVKYLLLPAQKDGHLPPDSVDHYKAYRIRNPQLVNKGIQLEDQFDRSMGTVENVTSFLPVFFLTPCQKNLEPTYDMVTHYVAYLIPPMNFVGQPRQITDQFFPPPGRTIDVFNSQFLLVPTRKLHVEQPMETCCYPFVGGPPCGPVPVGTCVASGGVVVPACLGDGNGNGIDDACDPVTPPDTLRNHFKTWRIFGAPKDTFALVRDQFTIHDFLVVDSIAFLSNPVRKVVFGAAKNDTSDITRPDDHLTWYRVKSSNNRRINVQVTYVNQFESTKVFIDTVKYFLLPTQKLFPSHNPPDTLLGHYTAYRIHKPKAIKPPVELLDQFDVLFGTPERLDSLKPVYFFTPADKDNELRPKSDTHYVAYEIFPKTFPPGLTTQTIDQWGLHGLQVRNSEYLLVPSRKDTFVVCTYKPNDCNGDGVVNLADIICDVNVVFKGFPIPVPKCRCDSDCNGVCNLVDIVYKKNYVFGGGPQPVPCKECCKPLP
;
A
#
# COMPACT_ATOMS: atom_id res chain seq x y z
N MET A 1 32.46 -21.69 51.27
CA MET A 1 31.01 -21.80 51.56
C MET A 1 30.31 -22.87 50.70
N PHE A 2 30.47 -22.85 49.37
CA PHE A 2 29.77 -23.71 48.38
C PHE A 2 29.39 -25.14 48.82
N LYS A 3 30.32 -25.94 49.37
CA LYS A 3 30.04 -27.35 49.79
C LYS A 3 28.95 -27.51 50.85
N LYS A 4 28.58 -26.47 51.62
CA LYS A 4 27.45 -26.54 52.59
C LYS A 4 26.09 -26.28 51.95
N PHE A 5 26.02 -25.61 50.79
CA PHE A 5 24.75 -25.30 50.12
C PHE A 5 24.18 -26.52 49.39
N LEU A 6 25.04 -27.31 48.75
CA LEU A 6 24.67 -28.46 47.93
C LEU A 6 23.90 -29.56 48.70
N TRP A 7 24.18 -29.74 49.99
CA TRP A 7 23.50 -30.73 50.84
C TRP A 7 22.09 -30.33 51.28
N LEU A 8 21.75 -29.03 51.28
CA LEU A 8 20.43 -28.56 51.70
C LEU A 8 19.37 -28.83 50.61
N VAL A 9 19.75 -28.69 49.34
CA VAL A 9 18.84 -28.80 48.18
C VAL A 9 18.31 -30.22 47.98
N ILE A 10 19.11 -31.24 48.32
CA ILE A 10 18.74 -32.66 48.12
C ILE A 10 17.60 -33.09 49.07
N ALA A 11 17.49 -32.48 50.25
CA ALA A 11 16.52 -32.89 51.28
C ALA A 11 15.06 -32.47 51.00
N VAL A 12 14.83 -31.46 50.16
CA VAL A 12 13.51 -30.81 50.00
C VAL A 12 12.66 -31.45 48.91
N VAL A 13 13.26 -32.14 47.94
CA VAL A 13 12.60 -32.58 46.69
C VAL A 13 11.72 -33.84 46.86
N PHE A 14 11.82 -34.55 47.98
CA PHE A 14 11.26 -35.91 48.13
C PHE A 14 9.89 -36.03 48.82
N LEU A 15 9.16 -34.92 49.04
CA LEU A 15 7.88 -34.95 49.76
C LEU A 15 6.72 -34.25 49.03
N CYS A 16 5.62 -35.02 48.89
CA CYS A 16 4.22 -34.62 48.68
C CYS A 16 3.67 -34.30 47.27
N SER A 17 2.84 -35.24 46.81
CA SER A 17 1.63 -35.11 45.96
C SER A 17 0.58 -36.11 46.52
N PRO A 18 -0.65 -36.33 45.98
CA PRO A 18 -1.51 -35.58 45.03
C PRO A 18 -2.99 -35.44 45.56
N LEU A 19 -4.03 -35.61 44.69
CA LEU A 19 -5.50 -35.69 44.95
C LEU A 19 -6.22 -34.31 45.09
N TRP A 20 -7.51 -34.06 44.77
CA TRP A 20 -8.67 -34.72 44.10
C TRP A 20 -9.75 -33.62 43.79
N ALA A 21 -10.93 -33.76 43.12
CA ALA A 21 -11.70 -34.80 42.41
C ALA A 21 -12.64 -34.13 41.34
N ALA A 22 -13.88 -34.63 41.11
CA ALA A 22 -14.92 -34.06 40.21
C ALA A 22 -16.36 -34.44 40.68
N ASP A 23 -17.43 -33.80 40.17
CA ASP A 23 -18.71 -34.47 39.78
C ASP A 23 -19.69 -33.59 38.92
N LYS A 24 -20.91 -34.10 38.64
CA LYS A 24 -21.97 -33.63 37.71
C LYS A 24 -23.28 -33.17 38.39
N ASP A 25 -24.23 -32.57 37.65
CA ASP A 25 -25.52 -33.21 37.19
C ASP A 25 -26.64 -32.25 36.68
N THR A 26 -27.73 -32.83 36.16
CA THR A 26 -29.00 -32.27 35.61
C THR A 26 -30.14 -33.32 35.85
N PRO A 27 -31.43 -33.30 35.38
CA PRO A 27 -32.13 -32.49 34.33
C PRO A 27 -33.65 -32.19 34.57
N GLN A 28 -34.45 -32.07 33.48
CA GLN A 28 -35.93 -32.21 33.32
C GLN A 28 -36.84 -30.94 33.29
N THR A 29 -37.48 -30.57 32.15
CA THR A 29 -38.87 -30.83 31.63
C THR A 29 -40.01 -29.95 32.24
N ASN A 30 -41.13 -29.56 31.60
CA ASN A 30 -41.71 -29.74 30.23
C ASN A 30 -42.90 -28.76 29.96
N TYR A 31 -43.46 -28.81 28.73
CA TYR A 31 -44.91 -28.89 28.36
C TYR A 31 -45.77 -27.73 27.76
N TRP A 32 -46.53 -28.16 26.73
CA TRP A 32 -47.88 -27.75 26.23
C TRP A 32 -48.06 -26.63 25.17
N MET A 33 -49.20 -26.72 24.48
CA MET A 33 -49.59 -26.05 23.21
C MET A 33 -51.05 -25.56 23.31
N THR A 34 -51.48 -24.64 22.42
CA THR A 34 -52.76 -24.75 21.66
C THR A 34 -52.89 -23.73 20.52
N ASN A 35 -53.81 -24.03 19.59
CA ASN A 35 -54.42 -23.24 18.50
C ASN A 35 -55.93 -23.68 18.48
N PRO A 36 -56.92 -23.12 17.72
CA PRO A 36 -56.83 -22.60 16.32
C PRO A 36 -57.86 -21.51 15.87
N ALA A 37 -57.85 -21.22 14.55
CA ALA A 37 -59.02 -21.05 13.64
C ALA A 37 -59.75 -19.69 13.37
N ASN A 38 -59.53 -19.18 12.13
CA ASN A 38 -60.53 -18.98 11.05
C ASN A 38 -61.34 -17.66 10.78
N THR A 39 -61.46 -17.41 9.46
CA THR A 39 -62.60 -16.89 8.63
C THR A 39 -62.86 -15.38 8.36
N VAL A 40 -62.49 -14.96 7.12
CA VAL A 40 -63.36 -14.43 6.03
C VAL A 40 -64.13 -13.09 6.20
N LYS A 41 -63.88 -12.08 5.31
CA LYS A 41 -64.72 -11.78 4.09
C LYS A 41 -64.11 -10.70 3.16
N GLN A 42 -64.78 -10.44 2.02
CA GLN A 42 -64.39 -9.54 0.92
C GLN A 42 -65.19 -8.22 0.92
N THR A 43 -64.63 -7.14 0.32
CA THR A 43 -65.39 -6.14 -0.47
C THR A 43 -64.49 -5.33 -1.42
N ALA A 44 -65.06 -4.89 -2.54
CA ALA A 44 -64.55 -3.95 -3.55
C ALA A 44 -65.79 -3.49 -4.40
N PRO A 45 -65.70 -2.62 -5.44
CA PRO A 45 -64.59 -1.81 -5.96
C PRO A 45 -64.99 -0.31 -6.15
N GLN A 46 -64.26 0.42 -7.02
CA GLN A 46 -64.57 1.67 -7.78
C GLN A 46 -63.57 2.84 -7.55
N ASN A 47 -63.14 3.63 -8.56
CA ASN A 47 -63.08 3.41 -10.02
C ASN A 47 -62.26 4.51 -10.78
N PHE A 48 -61.76 4.15 -11.98
CA PHE A 48 -61.74 4.92 -13.25
C PHE A 48 -60.65 5.95 -13.71
N TRP A 49 -60.38 5.86 -15.04
CA TRP A 49 -59.78 6.76 -16.06
C TRP A 49 -58.33 7.32 -15.90
N THR A 50 -57.57 7.54 -17.00
CA THR A 50 -56.79 6.59 -17.85
C THR A 50 -56.06 7.29 -19.03
N GLY A 51 -54.91 6.76 -19.45
CA GLY A 51 -54.33 6.92 -20.81
C GLY A 51 -53.56 8.23 -21.11
N ASN A 52 -52.85 8.37 -22.24
CA ASN A 52 -52.32 7.39 -23.21
C ASN A 52 -51.24 8.04 -24.13
N SER A 53 -50.37 7.19 -24.71
CA SER A 53 -49.56 7.21 -25.97
C SER A 53 -49.66 8.40 -27.00
N GLU A 54 -48.77 8.63 -28.01
CA GLU A 54 -47.90 7.78 -28.87
C GLU A 54 -46.50 8.43 -29.20
N ALA A 55 -45.94 8.33 -30.43
CA ALA A 55 -44.48 8.42 -30.71
C ALA A 55 -44.02 9.13 -32.03
N ASN A 56 -42.74 9.59 -32.05
CA ASN A 56 -41.80 9.80 -33.20
C ASN A 56 -42.17 10.78 -34.36
N PRO A 57 -41.22 11.16 -35.28
CA PRO A 57 -39.87 11.76 -35.12
C PRO A 57 -39.65 12.98 -36.09
N ILE A 58 -38.39 13.43 -36.36
CA ILE A 58 -37.81 13.99 -37.65
C ILE A 58 -36.77 15.15 -37.53
N SER A 59 -35.59 14.90 -38.15
CA SER A 59 -34.48 15.69 -38.79
C SER A 59 -34.14 17.20 -38.54
N PRO A 60 -32.88 17.65 -38.87
CA PRO A 60 -32.32 19.00 -38.60
C PRO A 60 -32.16 19.89 -39.86
N ASN A 61 -31.60 21.13 -39.74
CA ASN A 61 -31.14 21.92 -40.90
C ASN A 61 -30.15 23.10 -40.61
N SER A 62 -29.49 23.59 -41.67
CA SER A 62 -28.78 24.89 -41.85
C SER A 62 -27.38 25.10 -41.20
N GLN A 63 -26.42 25.85 -41.80
CA GLN A 63 -26.19 26.27 -43.21
C GLN A 63 -24.70 26.64 -43.47
N VAL A 64 -24.32 26.87 -44.74
CA VAL A 64 -22.94 27.21 -45.18
C VAL A 64 -22.93 28.51 -45.99
N PHE A 65 -21.88 29.33 -45.88
CA PHE A 65 -21.60 30.46 -46.79
C PHE A 65 -20.10 30.61 -47.12
N ASN A 66 -19.79 31.05 -48.34
CA ASN A 66 -18.44 31.29 -48.90
C ASN A 66 -18.36 32.70 -49.51
N ILE A 67 -17.22 33.40 -49.39
CA ILE A 67 -16.86 34.60 -50.17
C ILE A 67 -15.37 34.51 -50.61
N SER A 68 -15.00 35.24 -51.67
CA SER A 68 -13.89 34.97 -52.60
C SER A 68 -12.56 35.71 -52.40
N GLN A 69 -11.48 35.15 -52.96
CA GLN A 69 -10.12 35.74 -53.11
C GLN A 69 -10.05 36.97 -54.05
N LYS A 70 -8.95 37.75 -53.92
CA LYS A 70 -8.26 38.44 -55.02
C LYS A 70 -6.78 38.76 -54.68
N ASN A 71 -5.91 38.82 -55.68
CA ASN A 71 -4.45 38.95 -55.54
C ASN A 71 -3.93 40.33 -56.02
N ASN A 72 -2.83 40.85 -55.43
CA ASN A 72 -1.55 41.05 -56.14
C ASN A 72 -0.44 41.82 -55.37
N SER A 73 0.81 41.46 -55.70
CA SER A 73 2.06 42.26 -55.66
C SER A 73 2.70 42.69 -54.31
N THR A 74 4.03 42.57 -54.29
CA THR A 74 5.02 42.84 -53.22
C THR A 74 6.03 43.92 -53.67
N PRO A 75 7.04 44.34 -52.88
CA PRO A 75 7.23 44.26 -51.42
C PRO A 75 7.60 45.63 -50.76
N VAL A 76 7.28 45.80 -49.47
CA VAL A 76 8.07 46.66 -48.54
C VAL A 76 8.21 45.90 -47.22
N LEU A 77 9.43 45.76 -46.70
CA LEU A 77 9.71 45.09 -45.43
C LEU A 77 9.62 46.08 -44.26
N THR A 78 8.47 46.12 -43.61
CA THR A 78 8.29 46.68 -42.26
C THR A 78 7.67 45.61 -41.38
N ALA A 79 8.48 45.00 -40.51
CA ALA A 79 7.98 44.05 -39.52
C ALA A 79 7.13 44.82 -38.49
N ALA A 80 5.85 44.49 -38.41
CA ALA A 80 4.91 45.11 -37.48
C ALA A 80 3.99 44.03 -36.91
N VAL A 81 3.92 43.97 -35.57
CA VAL A 81 3.05 43.10 -34.76
C VAL A 81 3.13 41.61 -35.14
N GLY A 82 3.85 40.82 -34.34
CA GLY A 82 3.79 39.37 -34.44
C GLY A 82 2.36 38.89 -34.13
N ASP A 83 1.73 38.20 -35.08
CA ASP A 83 0.40 37.63 -34.88
C ASP A 83 0.37 36.73 -33.64
N LEU A 84 -0.64 36.95 -32.79
CA LEU A 84 -0.96 36.07 -31.68
C LEU A 84 -1.36 34.69 -32.22
N LYS A 85 -0.40 33.78 -32.30
CA LYS A 85 -0.68 32.34 -32.32
C LYS A 85 -1.26 31.94 -30.95
N THR A 86 -2.57 32.13 -30.82
CA THR A 86 -3.39 31.25 -29.98
C THR A 86 -3.04 29.80 -30.31
N ALA A 87 -2.94 28.94 -29.29
CA ALA A 87 -2.63 27.52 -29.45
C ALA A 87 -3.48 26.86 -30.56
N SER A 88 -2.93 25.86 -31.25
CA SER A 88 -3.65 25.22 -32.35
C SER A 88 -4.94 24.59 -31.83
N PRO A 89 -6.04 24.54 -32.61
CA PRO A 89 -7.25 23.77 -32.27
C PRO A 89 -7.03 22.26 -32.07
N THR A 90 -5.79 21.79 -32.13
CA THR A 90 -5.31 20.42 -31.88
C THR A 90 -4.55 20.25 -30.57
N ASP A 91 -4.14 21.34 -29.92
CA ASP A 91 -3.29 21.30 -28.72
C ASP A 91 -4.17 21.25 -27.46
N LEU A 92 -4.29 20.05 -26.88
CA LEU A 92 -5.22 19.78 -25.79
C LEU A 92 -4.74 20.23 -24.40
N CYS A 93 -3.47 20.60 -24.25
CA CYS A 93 -2.98 21.30 -23.07
C CYS A 93 -2.29 22.63 -23.43
N PRO A 94 -3.00 23.76 -23.30
CA PRO A 94 -2.46 25.11 -23.58
C PRO A 94 -1.76 25.76 -22.37
N PHE A 95 -1.72 25.10 -21.22
CA PHE A 95 -1.20 25.67 -19.97
C PHE A 95 -0.72 24.59 -18.99
N THR A 96 0.55 24.65 -18.61
CA THR A 96 1.27 23.61 -17.83
C THR A 96 1.81 24.11 -16.49
N ALA A 97 1.75 25.41 -16.22
CA ALA A 97 2.29 26.01 -14.99
C ALA A 97 1.39 25.70 -13.78
N VAL A 98 2.00 25.21 -12.72
CA VAL A 98 1.27 24.76 -11.52
C VAL A 98 0.94 25.92 -10.58
N CYS A 99 1.82 26.91 -10.50
CA CYS A 99 1.80 27.92 -9.44
C CYS A 99 1.22 29.28 -9.91
N TYR A 100 1.30 29.58 -11.20
CA TYR A 100 0.80 30.85 -11.76
C TYR A 100 -0.70 30.80 -12.08
N GLY A 101 -1.48 31.69 -11.45
CA GLY A 101 -2.93 31.74 -11.61
C GLY A 101 -3.41 32.66 -12.73
N GLN A 102 -3.94 32.09 -13.83
CA GLN A 102 -4.51 32.89 -14.95
C GLN A 102 -5.67 33.84 -14.58
N THR A 103 -6.25 33.73 -13.39
CA THR A 103 -7.39 34.52 -12.92
C THR A 103 -7.02 35.72 -12.03
N GLU A 104 -5.74 35.91 -11.72
CA GLU A 104 -5.30 36.97 -10.81
C GLU A 104 -4.98 38.31 -11.52
N THR A 105 -4.90 39.38 -10.73
CA THR A 105 -4.46 40.70 -11.22
C THR A 105 -2.93 40.76 -11.29
N GLU A 106 -2.39 40.68 -12.50
CA GLU A 106 -0.94 40.69 -12.74
C GLU A 106 -0.26 41.99 -12.30
N VAL A 107 0.95 41.86 -11.74
CA VAL A 107 1.84 42.96 -11.38
C VAL A 107 3.07 42.95 -12.28
N CYS A 108 3.43 44.12 -12.82
CA CYS A 108 4.65 44.32 -13.59
C CYS A 108 5.80 44.72 -12.65
N LEU A 109 6.86 43.91 -12.60
CA LEU A 109 7.98 44.08 -11.68
C LEU A 109 9.18 44.71 -12.40
N ALA A 110 9.17 46.05 -12.44
CA ALA A 110 10.07 46.87 -13.25
C ALA A 110 11.52 46.91 -12.74
N GLY A 111 12.47 46.92 -13.68
CA GLY A 111 13.90 47.05 -13.38
C GLY A 111 14.59 45.71 -13.10
N PHE A 112 14.06 44.61 -13.65
CA PHE A 112 14.67 43.29 -13.54
C PHE A 112 16.08 43.29 -14.18
N PRO A 113 17.12 42.81 -13.49
CA PRO A 113 18.52 42.97 -13.93
C PRO A 113 18.97 41.97 -15.02
N GLY A 114 18.15 40.95 -15.32
CA GLY A 114 18.50 39.86 -16.26
C GLY A 114 18.87 38.54 -15.55
N GLY A 115 19.27 37.55 -16.36
CA GLY A 115 19.58 36.19 -15.92
C GLY A 115 18.46 35.19 -16.16
N VAL A 116 18.61 33.99 -15.58
CA VAL A 116 17.73 32.83 -15.84
C VAL A 116 16.57 32.81 -14.87
N LEU A 117 15.34 32.83 -15.39
CA LEU A 117 14.11 32.62 -14.64
C LEU A 117 13.51 31.27 -14.99
N CYS A 118 13.13 30.47 -13.99
CA CYS A 118 12.56 29.15 -14.16
C CYS A 118 11.28 28.98 -13.33
N SER A 119 10.24 28.40 -13.93
CA SER A 119 8.94 28.16 -13.29
C SER A 119 8.52 26.69 -13.39
N TYR A 120 7.96 26.13 -12.31
CA TYR A 120 7.57 24.72 -12.20
C TYR A 120 6.31 24.34 -13.00
N GLN A 121 6.39 23.26 -13.77
CA GLN A 121 5.36 22.80 -14.70
C GLN A 121 5.02 21.31 -14.46
N ASP A 122 3.73 20.97 -14.38
CA ASP A 122 3.25 19.59 -14.28
C ASP A 122 1.96 19.37 -15.08
N PRO A 123 2.09 18.94 -16.35
CA PRO A 123 0.97 18.51 -17.19
C PRO A 123 0.01 17.46 -16.60
N SER A 124 0.36 16.76 -15.52
CA SER A 124 -0.55 15.82 -14.85
C SER A 124 -1.54 16.50 -13.90
N LEU A 125 -1.23 17.72 -13.44
CA LEU A 125 -2.06 18.51 -12.53
C LEU A 125 -2.90 19.58 -13.24
N THR A 126 -2.37 20.20 -14.30
CA THR A 126 -2.98 21.38 -14.92
C THR A 126 -3.79 21.07 -16.19
N CYS A 127 -3.44 20.02 -16.92
CA CYS A 127 -4.03 19.73 -18.22
C CYS A 127 -5.39 19.01 -18.09
N PRO A 128 -6.37 19.26 -18.99
CA PRO A 128 -7.62 18.51 -19.02
C PRO A 128 -7.39 17.04 -19.42
N VAL A 129 -7.38 16.14 -18.44
CA VAL A 129 -7.16 14.70 -18.64
C VAL A 129 -8.22 14.11 -19.59
N PRO A 130 -7.85 13.52 -20.74
CA PRO A 130 -8.78 12.84 -21.63
C PRO A 130 -9.36 11.55 -21.01
N PRO A 131 -10.23 10.80 -21.71
CA PRO A 131 -10.58 9.44 -21.30
C PRO A 131 -9.34 8.59 -21.00
N ALA A 132 -9.46 7.62 -20.07
CA ALA A 132 -8.37 6.93 -19.37
C ALA A 132 -7.32 6.15 -20.21
N THR A 133 -7.33 6.30 -21.53
CA THR A 133 -6.34 5.80 -22.49
C THR A 133 -5.24 6.80 -22.84
N CYS A 134 -5.20 8.00 -22.24
CA CYS A 134 -4.22 9.05 -22.53
C CYS A 134 -3.53 9.55 -21.25
N PRO A 135 -2.44 8.91 -20.78
CA PRO A 135 -1.67 9.40 -19.64
C PRO A 135 -0.96 10.72 -19.97
N ALA A 136 -0.66 11.50 -18.92
CA ALA A 136 -0.04 12.82 -19.07
C ALA A 136 1.35 12.74 -19.73
N TYR A 137 2.15 11.75 -19.33
CA TYR A 137 3.53 11.53 -19.74
C TYR A 137 3.70 10.28 -20.64
N PRO A 138 4.66 10.28 -21.59
CA PRO A 138 5.55 11.39 -21.92
C PRO A 138 4.77 12.53 -22.56
N PHE A 139 5.17 13.76 -22.25
CA PHE A 139 4.55 14.98 -22.73
C PHE A 139 5.46 15.69 -23.73
N GLU A 140 4.89 16.27 -24.78
CA GLU A 140 5.62 16.98 -25.84
C GLU A 140 5.44 18.49 -25.64
N VAL A 141 6.43 19.14 -25.05
CA VAL A 141 6.48 20.60 -24.86
C VAL A 141 6.87 21.28 -26.16
N LYS A 142 6.11 22.30 -26.59
CA LYS A 142 6.34 22.99 -27.87
C LYS A 142 6.89 24.40 -27.70
N THR A 143 6.25 25.20 -26.85
CA THR A 143 6.49 26.63 -26.70
C THR A 143 6.61 26.99 -25.22
N ILE A 144 7.60 27.82 -24.86
CA ILE A 144 7.61 28.51 -23.57
C ILE A 144 6.97 29.88 -23.76
N TYR A 145 6.02 30.22 -22.91
CA TYR A 145 5.40 31.53 -22.85
C TYR A 145 5.89 32.25 -21.59
N VAL A 146 6.10 33.56 -21.69
CA VAL A 146 6.36 34.44 -20.54
C VAL A 146 5.67 35.79 -20.74
N LYS A 147 5.14 36.37 -19.66
CA LYS A 147 4.67 37.75 -19.69
C LYS A 147 5.76 38.72 -19.24
N LEU A 148 6.07 39.67 -20.13
CA LEU A 148 7.03 40.74 -19.90
C LEU A 148 6.33 42.10 -20.02
N CYS A 149 6.91 43.12 -19.41
CA CYS A 149 6.41 44.49 -19.43
C CYS A 149 7.57 45.50 -19.46
N ASN A 150 7.29 46.76 -19.75
CA ASN A 150 8.27 47.83 -19.69
C ASN A 150 7.57 49.18 -19.39
N PRO A 151 7.42 49.59 -18.13
CA PRO A 151 6.91 50.91 -17.76
C PRO A 151 7.93 52.04 -18.01
N GLY A 152 9.13 51.73 -18.51
CA GLY A 152 10.13 52.71 -18.91
C GLY A 152 9.73 53.51 -20.16
N PRO A 153 10.25 54.73 -20.34
CA PRO A 153 9.97 55.56 -21.50
C PRO A 153 10.75 55.14 -22.77
N ASP A 154 11.84 54.37 -22.61
CA ASP A 154 12.62 53.81 -23.71
C ASP A 154 12.21 52.35 -24.00
N PRO A 155 12.23 51.87 -25.25
CA PRO A 155 12.08 50.45 -25.56
C PRO A 155 13.23 49.62 -24.94
N CYS A 156 12.93 48.37 -24.57
CA CYS A 156 13.93 47.41 -24.11
C CYS A 156 14.21 46.39 -25.22
N ASP A 157 15.44 46.38 -25.75
CA ASP A 157 15.94 45.29 -26.61
C ASP A 157 16.41 44.14 -25.72
N VAL A 158 15.89 42.92 -25.92
CA VAL A 158 16.18 41.76 -25.05
C VAL A 158 16.48 40.53 -25.89
N GLN A 159 17.60 39.87 -25.61
CA GLN A 159 17.90 38.51 -26.05
C GLN A 159 17.34 37.49 -25.06
N VAL A 160 16.57 36.53 -25.57
CA VAL A 160 15.92 35.48 -24.77
C VAL A 160 16.39 34.11 -25.25
N PHE A 161 16.84 33.28 -24.31
CA PHE A 161 17.18 31.87 -24.55
C PHE A 161 16.20 30.99 -23.78
N PRO A 162 15.20 30.37 -24.46
CA PRO A 162 14.25 29.47 -23.82
C PRO A 162 14.85 28.07 -23.59
N ALA A 163 14.59 27.47 -22.43
CA ALA A 163 15.12 26.16 -22.04
C ALA A 163 14.10 25.36 -21.21
N ILE A 164 14.14 24.03 -21.34
CA ILE A 164 13.43 23.08 -20.47
C ILE A 164 14.48 22.35 -19.63
N ALA A 165 14.30 22.30 -18.31
CA ALA A 165 15.17 21.59 -17.38
C ALA A 165 14.41 20.54 -16.59
N VAL A 166 15.07 19.44 -16.19
CA VAL A 166 14.45 18.46 -15.27
C VAL A 166 14.09 19.12 -13.95
N ALA A 167 12.98 18.72 -13.35
CA ALA A 167 12.81 18.91 -11.92
C ALA A 167 13.81 18.02 -11.15
N LYS A 168 14.31 18.52 -10.02
CA LYS A 168 15.25 17.80 -9.16
C LYS A 168 14.97 18.12 -7.70
N ASP A 169 14.85 17.10 -6.86
CA ASP A 169 14.63 17.28 -5.43
C ASP A 169 15.81 17.97 -4.72
N THR A 170 15.47 18.90 -3.83
CA THR A 170 16.32 19.47 -2.78
C THR A 170 15.56 19.49 -1.46
N ILE A 171 16.27 19.66 -0.35
CA ILE A 171 15.68 19.80 0.98
C ILE A 171 16.13 21.14 1.56
N LEU A 172 15.17 21.99 1.93
CA LEU A 172 15.40 23.28 2.56
C LEU A 172 15.85 23.13 4.03
N ALA A 173 16.35 24.22 4.61
CA ALA A 173 16.91 24.21 5.96
C ALA A 173 15.91 23.92 7.09
N ASP A 174 14.61 23.99 6.81
CA ASP A 174 13.49 23.64 7.69
C ASP A 174 13.03 22.17 7.54
N GLY A 175 13.53 21.46 6.52
CA GLY A 175 13.12 20.10 6.16
C GLY A 175 12.10 20.01 5.02
N THR A 176 11.64 21.13 4.47
CA THR A 176 10.72 21.16 3.32
C THR A 176 11.41 20.59 2.07
N VAL A 177 10.74 19.67 1.36
CA VAL A 177 11.22 19.15 0.07
C VAL A 177 10.72 20.06 -1.05
N CYS A 178 11.64 20.59 -1.85
CA CYS A 178 11.33 21.38 -3.05
C CYS A 178 11.90 20.70 -4.29
N HIS A 179 11.24 20.87 -5.44
CA HIS A 179 11.89 20.67 -6.72
C HIS A 179 12.63 21.97 -7.11
N VAL A 180 13.87 21.85 -7.59
CA VAL A 180 14.67 22.94 -8.19
C VAL A 180 15.00 22.60 -9.66
N PRO A 181 15.31 23.59 -10.51
CA PRO A 181 15.75 23.31 -11.88
C PRO A 181 17.07 22.54 -11.90
N GLY A 182 17.08 21.42 -12.61
CA GLY A 182 18.25 20.55 -12.78
C GLY A 182 18.97 20.77 -14.10
N ALA A 183 19.42 19.68 -14.72
CA ALA A 183 20.05 19.72 -16.04
C ALA A 183 19.03 20.09 -17.14
N THR A 184 19.46 20.93 -18.09
CA THR A 184 18.71 21.26 -19.30
C THR A 184 18.48 20.02 -20.17
N LEU A 185 17.21 19.73 -20.48
CA LEU A 185 16.79 18.71 -21.44
C LEU A 185 16.83 19.24 -22.88
N CYS A 186 16.27 20.44 -23.08
CA CYS A 186 16.04 21.02 -24.40
C CYS A 186 16.20 22.55 -24.38
N THR A 187 16.48 23.13 -25.54
CA THR A 187 16.52 24.59 -25.74
C THR A 187 15.77 25.00 -27.00
N GLY A 188 15.36 26.27 -27.06
CA GLY A 188 14.96 26.93 -28.32
C GLY A 188 16.07 27.79 -28.92
N PRO A 189 15.81 28.40 -30.09
CA PRO A 189 16.74 29.35 -30.68
C PRO A 189 16.73 30.65 -29.84
N MET A 190 17.90 31.27 -29.71
CA MET A 190 18.01 32.64 -29.22
C MET A 190 17.12 33.57 -30.05
N GLN A 191 16.24 34.31 -29.40
CA GLN A 191 15.40 35.31 -30.05
C GLN A 191 15.69 36.70 -29.48
N THR A 192 15.75 37.71 -30.35
CA THR A 192 15.84 39.11 -29.93
C THR A 192 14.46 39.74 -30.09
N ILE A 193 13.90 40.21 -28.98
CA ILE A 193 12.59 40.88 -28.93
C ILE A 193 12.78 42.35 -28.53
N VAL A 194 11.76 43.16 -28.80
CA VAL A 194 11.67 44.55 -28.33
C VAL A 194 10.42 44.67 -27.46
N VAL A 195 10.59 45.04 -26.18
CA VAL A 195 9.47 45.29 -25.26
C VAL A 195 9.12 46.78 -25.33
N PRO A 196 7.93 47.16 -25.84
CA PRO A 196 7.60 48.56 -26.13
C PRO A 196 7.62 49.46 -24.87
N PRO A 197 7.95 50.76 -25.00
CA PRO A 197 7.93 51.67 -23.87
C PRO A 197 6.51 51.89 -23.33
N ASN A 198 6.38 52.08 -22.02
CA ASN A 198 5.11 52.20 -21.28
C ASN A 198 4.15 51.02 -21.51
N SER A 199 4.66 49.80 -21.72
CA SER A 199 3.85 48.60 -21.94
C SER A 199 3.45 47.90 -20.63
N PRO A 200 2.17 47.47 -20.49
CA PRO A 200 1.75 46.54 -19.45
C PRO A 200 2.22 45.11 -19.78
N CYS A 201 1.85 44.14 -18.96
CA CYS A 201 2.12 42.71 -19.20
C CYS A 201 1.63 42.25 -20.58
N GLN A 202 2.56 41.77 -21.41
CA GLN A 202 2.33 41.25 -22.75
C GLN A 202 2.92 39.84 -22.87
N VAL A 203 2.19 38.95 -23.53
CA VAL A 203 2.62 37.55 -23.72
C VAL A 203 3.63 37.47 -24.86
N TYR A 204 4.81 36.91 -24.58
CA TYR A 204 5.83 36.54 -25.55
C TYR A 204 5.94 35.02 -25.62
N ALA A 205 6.12 34.48 -26.83
CA ALA A 205 6.06 33.05 -27.11
C ALA A 205 7.35 32.57 -27.78
N PHE A 206 8.02 31.60 -27.17
CA PHE A 206 9.36 31.14 -27.50
C PHE A 206 9.34 29.63 -27.83
N PRO A 207 9.20 29.25 -29.12
CA PRO A 207 9.24 27.84 -29.52
C PRO A 207 10.62 27.21 -29.27
N LEU A 208 10.63 25.90 -29.01
CA LEU A 208 11.86 25.12 -28.85
C LEU A 208 12.46 24.71 -30.23
N ASN A 209 13.74 24.33 -30.27
CA ASN A 209 14.43 23.97 -31.53
C ASN A 209 13.83 22.70 -32.17
N GLN A 210 13.29 21.83 -31.33
CA GLN A 210 12.48 20.67 -31.64
C GLN A 210 11.51 20.46 -30.46
N PRO A 211 10.35 19.81 -30.65
CA PRO A 211 9.46 19.50 -29.53
C PRO A 211 10.19 18.70 -28.45
N CYS A 212 10.06 19.12 -27.19
CA CYS A 212 10.81 18.54 -26.09
C CYS A 212 9.98 17.47 -25.37
N CYS A 213 10.50 16.25 -25.34
CA CYS A 213 9.85 15.13 -24.67
C CYS A 213 10.28 15.07 -23.21
N VAL A 214 9.30 15.16 -22.30
CA VAL A 214 9.49 15.07 -20.85
C VAL A 214 8.68 13.88 -20.32
N ASP A 215 9.29 13.08 -19.46
CA ASP A 215 8.67 11.86 -18.88
C ASP A 215 8.03 12.11 -17.50
N SER A 216 8.23 13.30 -16.95
CA SER A 216 7.82 13.75 -15.62
C SER A 216 7.67 15.27 -15.61
N ASP A 217 7.40 15.82 -14.43
CA ASP A 217 7.48 17.23 -14.07
C ASP A 217 8.84 17.88 -14.44
N TYR A 218 8.80 19.20 -14.69
CA TYR A 218 9.93 19.94 -15.26
C TYR A 218 9.85 21.44 -14.96
N PHE A 219 10.96 22.13 -15.20
CA PHE A 219 11.01 23.59 -15.20
C PHE A 219 11.03 24.15 -16.62
N ALA A 220 10.18 25.14 -16.86
CA ALA A 220 10.27 26.00 -18.05
C ALA A 220 11.06 27.25 -17.70
N CYS A 221 12.14 27.50 -18.44
CA CYS A 221 13.11 28.54 -18.16
C CYS A 221 13.30 29.51 -19.33
N VAL A 222 13.57 30.77 -19.00
CA VAL A 222 14.00 31.81 -19.95
C VAL A 222 15.19 32.57 -19.38
N ASP A 223 16.29 32.61 -20.13
CA ASP A 223 17.46 33.46 -19.82
C ASP A 223 17.33 34.80 -20.53
N LEU A 224 17.38 35.90 -19.78
CA LEU A 224 17.06 37.26 -20.25
C LEU A 224 18.32 38.16 -20.24
N PHE A 225 18.85 38.45 -21.42
CA PHE A 225 19.96 39.39 -21.63
C PHE A 225 19.46 40.73 -22.20
N ILE A 226 19.58 41.80 -21.42
CA ILE A 226 19.16 43.15 -21.82
C ILE A 226 20.26 43.81 -22.66
N LEU A 227 19.90 44.32 -23.84
CA LEU A 227 20.85 44.88 -24.82
C LEU A 227 20.81 46.41 -24.97
N GLY A 228 19.74 47.10 -24.54
CA GLY A 228 19.57 48.52 -24.86
C GLY A 228 18.61 49.32 -23.98
N GLY A 229 18.82 50.64 -23.98
CA GLY A 229 17.97 51.65 -23.34
C GLY A 229 18.52 52.15 -21.98
N PRO A 230 19.05 53.40 -21.87
CA PRO A 230 19.48 53.95 -20.58
C PRO A 230 18.31 54.21 -19.61
N ASN A 231 17.06 54.28 -20.11
CA ASN A 231 15.84 54.28 -19.30
C ASN A 231 14.93 53.07 -19.63
N CYS A 232 15.48 51.98 -20.19
CA CYS A 232 14.75 50.72 -20.27
C CYS A 232 14.44 50.24 -18.85
N GLN A 233 13.19 49.86 -18.60
CA GLN A 233 12.78 49.26 -17.33
C GLN A 233 12.10 47.93 -17.62
N LEU A 234 12.84 46.98 -18.18
CA LEU A 234 12.33 45.63 -18.39
C LEU A 234 11.79 45.10 -17.07
N GLY A 235 10.57 44.57 -17.12
CA GLY A 235 9.96 43.89 -16.00
C GLY A 235 9.38 42.55 -16.42
N VAL A 236 9.30 41.67 -15.45
CA VAL A 236 8.63 40.37 -15.57
C VAL A 236 7.31 40.47 -14.82
N CYS A 237 6.29 39.78 -15.31
CA CYS A 237 4.98 39.80 -14.68
C CYS A 237 4.77 38.61 -13.76
N THR A 238 4.12 38.87 -12.62
CA THR A 238 3.69 37.86 -11.65
C THR A 238 2.20 38.01 -11.34
N ASP A 239 1.62 37.01 -10.67
CA ASP A 239 0.37 37.22 -9.93
C ASP A 239 0.63 37.82 -8.52
N LEU A 240 -0.36 37.75 -7.62
CA LEU A 240 -0.27 38.26 -6.24
C LEU A 240 -0.03 37.15 -5.20
N SER A 241 0.06 35.89 -5.64
CA SER A 241 0.34 34.73 -4.82
C SER A 241 1.84 34.42 -4.85
N CYS A 242 2.44 33.99 -3.74
CA CYS A 242 3.83 33.55 -3.73
C CYS A 242 3.91 32.17 -3.08
N GLN A 243 4.30 31.16 -3.88
CA GLN A 243 4.43 29.78 -3.47
C GLN A 243 5.90 29.34 -3.47
N VAL A 244 6.40 28.97 -2.29
CA VAL A 244 7.73 28.38 -2.12
C VAL A 244 7.85 27.09 -2.94
N CYS A 245 9.07 26.80 -3.41
CA CYS A 245 9.41 25.71 -4.32
C CYS A 245 8.99 25.87 -5.80
N CYS A 246 8.30 26.95 -6.20
CA CYS A 246 7.73 27.08 -7.55
C CYS A 246 8.62 27.80 -8.56
N ASP A 247 9.17 28.94 -8.17
CA ASP A 247 9.75 29.92 -9.09
C ASP A 247 11.14 30.37 -8.61
N TYR A 248 12.09 30.30 -9.53
CA TYR A 248 13.51 30.45 -9.23
C TYR A 248 14.20 31.43 -10.17
N TRP A 249 15.23 32.09 -9.66
CA TRP A 249 16.13 32.95 -10.40
C TRP A 249 17.59 32.50 -10.20
N ASP A 250 18.39 32.55 -11.27
CA ASP A 250 19.84 32.60 -11.23
C ASP A 250 20.31 33.91 -11.90
N SER A 251 21.11 34.67 -11.17
CA SER A 251 21.74 35.92 -11.64
C SER A 251 22.84 35.71 -12.69
N GLY A 252 23.09 34.47 -13.13
CA GLY A 252 24.07 34.10 -14.14
C GLY A 252 25.46 33.81 -13.57
N VAL A 253 25.57 33.61 -12.25
CA VAL A 253 26.86 33.32 -11.59
C VAL A 253 27.11 31.82 -11.66
N ALA A 254 27.78 31.39 -12.72
CA ALA A 254 28.00 29.96 -13.04
C ALA A 254 28.45 29.11 -11.83
N GLY A 255 27.53 28.27 -11.33
CA GLY A 255 27.73 27.42 -10.15
C GLY A 255 27.15 27.95 -8.83
N GLY A 256 26.36 29.03 -8.87
CA GLY A 256 25.54 29.49 -7.74
C GLY A 256 24.38 28.54 -7.40
N PRO A 257 23.74 28.72 -6.23
CA PRO A 257 22.46 28.10 -5.93
C PRO A 257 21.33 28.79 -6.72
N TRP A 258 20.23 28.07 -6.94
CA TRP A 258 18.97 28.69 -7.37
C TRP A 258 18.36 29.46 -6.21
N ASP A 259 18.03 30.73 -6.43
CA ASP A 259 17.34 31.58 -5.46
C ASP A 259 15.83 31.44 -5.65
N ASP A 260 15.13 30.91 -4.64
CA ASP A 260 13.66 30.83 -4.57
C ASP A 260 13.10 32.25 -4.37
N LEU A 261 12.20 32.68 -5.25
CA LEU A 261 11.70 34.06 -5.28
C LEU A 261 10.80 34.42 -4.09
N CYS A 262 10.18 33.44 -3.45
CA CYS A 262 9.34 33.66 -2.27
C CYS A 262 10.12 33.60 -0.95
N LEU A 263 11.27 32.91 -0.92
CA LEU A 263 12.15 32.83 0.27
C LEU A 263 13.23 33.92 0.32
N THR A 264 13.61 34.52 -0.81
CA THR A 264 14.65 35.56 -0.88
C THR A 264 14.16 36.94 -0.41
N GLY A 265 13.79 37.01 0.87
CA GLY A 265 13.18 38.16 1.56
C GLY A 265 13.95 39.49 1.38
N GLY A 266 13.60 40.23 0.33
CA GLY A 266 14.15 41.55 0.00
C GLY A 266 14.25 41.84 -1.51
N ALA A 267 14.30 40.81 -2.37
CA ALA A 267 14.63 40.94 -3.79
C ALA A 267 13.45 41.34 -4.72
N GLN A 268 12.55 42.21 -4.27
CA GLN A 268 11.51 42.91 -5.06
C GLN A 268 10.51 42.10 -5.93
N LEU A 269 10.54 40.76 -5.97
CA LEU A 269 9.60 39.94 -6.75
C LEU A 269 8.62 39.15 -5.85
N PRO A 270 7.44 39.71 -5.49
CA PRO A 270 6.59 39.17 -4.42
C PRO A 270 5.51 38.16 -4.90
N GLY A 271 5.66 37.53 -6.06
CA GLY A 271 4.66 36.60 -6.57
C GLY A 271 5.14 35.63 -7.65
N ASN A 272 4.29 34.67 -8.01
CA ASN A 272 4.61 33.57 -8.91
C ASN A 272 4.78 34.04 -10.36
N LEU A 273 5.77 33.52 -11.07
CA LEU A 273 6.16 33.97 -12.40
C LEU A 273 5.11 33.61 -13.44
N ALA A 274 4.72 34.58 -14.27
CA ALA A 274 3.83 34.35 -15.41
C ALA A 274 4.55 33.66 -16.59
N ILE A 275 5.10 32.46 -16.34
CA ILE A 275 5.79 31.57 -17.27
C ILE A 275 5.02 30.24 -17.35
N TRP A 276 4.72 29.77 -18.55
CA TRP A 276 4.08 28.46 -18.77
C TRP A 276 4.50 27.84 -20.10
N THR A 277 4.07 26.61 -20.39
CA THR A 277 4.24 25.99 -21.72
C THR A 277 2.93 25.47 -22.31
N ASP A 278 2.95 25.17 -23.61
CA ASP A 278 1.93 24.36 -24.29
C ASP A 278 2.50 23.00 -24.74
N GLY A 279 1.62 22.03 -24.97
CA GLY A 279 2.05 20.72 -25.45
C GLY A 279 0.96 19.68 -25.67
N LEU A 280 1.42 18.44 -25.88
CA LEU A 280 0.60 17.28 -26.21
C LEU A 280 0.89 16.08 -25.30
N HIS A 281 -0.17 15.38 -24.87
CA HIS A 281 -0.09 14.17 -24.06
C HIS A 281 0.39 12.95 -24.86
N SER A 282 0.75 11.87 -24.15
CA SER A 282 1.38 10.67 -24.70
C SER A 282 0.63 9.99 -25.85
N CYS A 283 -0.70 10.12 -25.91
CA CYS A 283 -1.52 9.52 -26.96
C CYS A 283 -1.72 10.45 -28.19
N GLN A 284 -1.13 11.65 -28.14
CA GLN A 284 -1.30 12.74 -29.11
C GLN A 284 0.03 13.16 -29.75
N ASN A 285 1.13 13.00 -29.02
CA ASN A 285 2.47 13.40 -29.44
C ASN A 285 3.21 12.34 -30.26
N ASN A 286 4.36 12.74 -30.82
CA ASN A 286 5.31 11.83 -31.47
C ASN A 286 6.55 11.59 -30.61
N CYS A 287 6.46 11.83 -29.30
CA CYS A 287 7.55 11.47 -28.40
C CYS A 287 7.77 9.94 -28.43
N PRO A 288 9.02 9.47 -28.39
CA PRO A 288 9.29 8.04 -28.30
C PRO A 288 8.72 7.52 -26.97
N GLY A 289 7.54 6.89 -27.04
CA GLY A 289 6.76 6.46 -25.89
C GLY A 289 7.65 5.74 -24.87
N VAL A 290 7.75 6.35 -23.66
CA VAL A 290 8.94 6.35 -22.79
C VAL A 290 9.88 5.20 -23.09
N GLN A 291 11.06 5.49 -23.65
CA GLN A 291 12.14 4.51 -23.82
C GLN A 291 12.78 4.23 -22.45
N PRO A 292 12.51 3.09 -21.79
CA PRO A 292 12.94 2.84 -20.41
C PRO A 292 13.86 1.61 -20.30
N ASP A 293 14.16 1.03 -21.45
CA ASP A 293 15.20 0.06 -21.67
C ASP A 293 16.50 0.84 -21.52
N THR A 294 17.15 0.63 -20.38
CA THR A 294 18.42 1.27 -20.03
C THR A 294 19.60 0.69 -20.84
N GLY A 295 19.32 0.07 -21.99
CA GLY A 295 20.25 -0.79 -22.72
C GLY A 295 20.47 -2.10 -21.97
N LYS A 296 19.42 -2.68 -21.38
CA LYS A 296 19.51 -3.80 -20.43
C LYS A 296 18.49 -4.89 -20.71
N ASN A 297 18.90 -6.12 -20.46
CA ASN A 297 18.06 -7.29 -20.64
C ASN A 297 16.75 -7.22 -19.83
N HIS A 298 15.61 -7.34 -20.51
CA HIS A 298 14.40 -7.90 -19.90
C HIS A 298 14.65 -9.37 -19.58
N TYR A 299 14.05 -9.89 -18.51
CA TYR A 299 14.19 -11.31 -18.16
C TYR A 299 12.86 -12.04 -18.04
N LYS A 300 12.77 -13.22 -18.66
CA LYS A 300 11.73 -14.21 -18.41
C LYS A 300 12.17 -15.10 -17.26
N THR A 301 11.35 -15.15 -16.23
CA THR A 301 11.69 -15.80 -14.96
C THR A 301 10.85 -17.04 -14.76
N TRP A 302 11.55 -18.15 -14.61
CA TRP A 302 11.01 -19.49 -14.52
C TRP A 302 11.11 -20.02 -13.09
N ARG A 303 10.06 -20.66 -12.62
CA ARG A 303 10.03 -21.37 -11.34
C ARG A 303 10.83 -22.67 -11.42
N VAL A 304 11.63 -22.94 -10.40
CA VAL A 304 12.46 -24.16 -10.32
C VAL A 304 12.07 -25.05 -9.14
N THR A 305 12.58 -26.29 -9.09
CA THR A 305 12.50 -27.15 -7.89
C THR A 305 13.03 -26.38 -6.67
N PRO A 306 12.20 -26.06 -5.65
CA PRO A 306 12.62 -25.17 -4.57
C PRO A 306 13.72 -25.78 -3.71
N ILE A 307 14.90 -25.17 -3.73
CA ILE A 307 16.10 -25.68 -3.08
C ILE A 307 16.30 -24.96 -1.75
N THR A 308 16.19 -25.69 -0.64
CA THR A 308 16.45 -25.15 0.69
C THR A 308 17.93 -24.79 0.87
N PHE A 309 18.14 -23.67 1.56
CA PHE A 309 19.44 -23.05 1.81
C PHE A 309 19.36 -22.27 3.14
N THR A 310 20.47 -21.83 3.71
CA THR A 310 20.42 -20.88 4.83
C THR A 310 21.68 -20.01 4.81
N ALA A 311 21.50 -18.71 4.64
CA ALA A 311 22.58 -17.74 4.75
C ALA A 311 22.08 -16.40 5.25
N ILE A 312 22.78 -15.83 6.24
CA ILE A 312 22.59 -14.44 6.64
C ILE A 312 23.57 -13.57 5.84
N ARG A 313 23.11 -12.46 5.25
CA ARG A 313 23.96 -11.51 4.50
C ARG A 313 23.58 -10.07 4.79
N GLN A 314 24.59 -9.20 4.90
CA GLN A 314 24.36 -7.76 4.90
C GLN A 314 24.22 -7.29 3.45
N VAL A 315 23.11 -6.61 3.18
CA VAL A 315 22.75 -6.13 1.84
C VAL A 315 22.26 -4.68 1.95
N LYS A 316 22.88 -3.81 1.16
CA LYS A 316 22.61 -2.37 1.08
C LYS A 316 22.10 -2.03 -0.31
N ASP A 317 20.91 -1.46 -0.39
CA ASP A 317 20.43 -0.77 -1.58
C ASP A 317 20.43 0.75 -1.32
N GLN A 318 19.81 1.50 -2.23
CA GLN A 318 19.62 2.94 -2.11
C GLN A 318 18.64 3.36 -0.98
N PHE A 319 17.82 2.45 -0.45
CA PHE A 319 16.82 2.74 0.60
C PHE A 319 17.39 2.47 1.99
N MET A 320 18.13 1.38 2.15
CA MET A 320 18.60 0.91 3.46
C MET A 320 19.82 -0.01 3.37
N THR A 321 20.58 -0.08 4.46
CA THR A 321 21.41 -1.26 4.78
C THR A 321 20.59 -2.20 5.66
N ASP A 322 20.49 -3.46 5.29
CA ASP A 322 19.69 -4.48 5.99
C ASP A 322 20.49 -5.78 6.17
N THR A 323 20.01 -6.66 7.05
CA THR A 323 20.56 -8.01 7.26
C THR A 323 19.50 -9.04 6.87
N LEU A 324 19.69 -9.66 5.70
CA LEU A 324 18.74 -10.60 5.13
C LEU A 324 19.02 -12.04 5.59
N ASP A 325 17.97 -12.76 5.99
CA ASP A 325 17.96 -14.21 6.18
C ASP A 325 17.44 -14.89 4.90
N ILE A 326 18.29 -15.68 4.26
CA ILE A 326 18.11 -16.22 2.92
C ILE A 326 17.89 -17.73 3.00
N VAL A 327 16.69 -18.21 2.63
CA VAL A 327 16.21 -19.56 3.02
C VAL A 327 16.00 -20.55 1.87
N GLN A 328 15.82 -20.09 0.63
CA GLN A 328 15.40 -20.98 -0.46
C GLN A 328 15.63 -20.38 -1.84
N LEU A 329 16.25 -21.11 -2.77
CA LEU A 329 16.25 -20.79 -4.20
C LEU A 329 14.90 -21.22 -4.82
N GLU A 330 14.22 -20.33 -5.54
CA GLU A 330 12.91 -20.61 -6.14
C GLU A 330 12.76 -20.28 -7.63
N TYR A 331 13.58 -19.37 -8.20
CA TYR A 331 13.47 -18.99 -9.61
C TYR A 331 14.82 -18.79 -10.31
N LEU A 332 14.80 -18.92 -11.63
CA LEU A 332 15.87 -18.58 -12.57
C LEU A 332 15.33 -17.61 -13.63
N SER A 333 16.02 -16.49 -13.83
CA SER A 333 15.74 -15.49 -14.86
C SER A 333 16.68 -15.64 -16.05
N ASN A 334 16.13 -15.84 -17.26
CA ASN A 334 16.85 -15.80 -18.54
C ASN A 334 16.57 -14.48 -19.28
N PRO A 335 17.50 -13.94 -20.09
CA PRO A 335 17.23 -12.85 -21.01
C PRO A 335 16.13 -13.23 -22.00
N VAL A 336 15.20 -12.31 -22.28
CA VAL A 336 14.04 -12.57 -23.13
C VAL A 336 13.89 -11.53 -24.22
N ARG A 337 13.69 -11.98 -25.47
CA ARG A 337 13.25 -11.10 -26.55
C ARG A 337 11.76 -10.80 -26.34
N LYS A 338 11.39 -9.53 -26.37
CA LYS A 338 10.02 -9.05 -26.16
C LYS A 338 9.51 -8.39 -27.44
N VAL A 339 8.24 -8.64 -27.77
CA VAL A 339 7.47 -7.86 -28.74
C VAL A 339 6.28 -7.23 -28.03
N VAL A 340 6.05 -5.94 -28.22
CA VAL A 340 4.87 -5.22 -27.74
C VAL A 340 4.03 -4.85 -28.96
N PHE A 341 2.76 -5.28 -28.98
CA PHE A 341 1.88 -5.01 -30.11
C PHE A 341 1.46 -3.54 -30.13
N GLY A 342 1.75 -2.84 -31.23
CA GLY A 342 1.35 -1.44 -31.45
C GLY A 342 0.33 -1.32 -32.59
N PRO A 343 -0.42 -0.20 -32.65
CA PRO A 343 -1.49 -0.02 -33.65
C PRO A 343 -0.99 0.23 -35.07
N ILE A 344 0.31 0.51 -35.26
CA ILE A 344 0.93 0.81 -36.57
C ILE A 344 2.21 -0.02 -36.77
N VAL A 345 3.06 -0.11 -35.74
CA VAL A 345 4.31 -0.89 -35.74
C VAL A 345 4.42 -1.62 -34.40
N ASN A 346 4.95 -2.85 -34.40
CA ASN A 346 5.27 -3.58 -33.17
C ASN A 346 6.64 -3.12 -32.63
N ASP A 347 6.68 -2.67 -31.39
CA ASP A 347 7.94 -2.46 -30.66
C ASP A 347 8.58 -3.83 -30.37
N THR A 348 9.88 -3.97 -30.59
CA THR A 348 10.62 -5.23 -30.39
C THR A 348 11.93 -4.96 -29.66
N THR A 349 11.99 -5.36 -28.40
CA THR A 349 13.25 -5.35 -27.64
C THR A 349 14.00 -6.66 -27.88
N PRO A 350 15.24 -6.62 -28.42
CA PRO A 350 16.10 -7.79 -28.53
C PRO A 350 16.65 -8.22 -27.16
N ILE A 351 17.29 -9.38 -27.12
CA ILE A 351 18.21 -9.72 -26.02
C ILE A 351 19.48 -8.88 -26.23
N VAL A 352 19.94 -8.20 -25.17
CA VAL A 352 21.14 -7.34 -25.19
C VAL A 352 22.39 -8.17 -24.98
N ASP A 353 22.41 -8.96 -23.90
CA ASP A 353 23.45 -9.96 -23.61
C ASP A 353 22.79 -11.31 -23.35
N PHE A 354 23.39 -12.39 -23.83
CA PHE A 354 22.86 -13.74 -23.68
C PHE A 354 23.34 -14.44 -22.41
N ASP A 355 24.40 -13.96 -21.75
CA ASP A 355 25.02 -14.63 -20.61
C ASP A 355 24.51 -14.12 -19.24
N ASP A 356 23.87 -12.94 -19.21
CA ASP A 356 23.20 -12.38 -18.02
C ASP A 356 22.10 -13.32 -17.49
N HIS A 357 22.27 -13.97 -16.34
CA HIS A 357 21.17 -14.67 -15.66
C HIS A 357 21.10 -14.30 -14.18
N LEU A 358 19.89 -14.40 -13.60
CA LEU A 358 19.65 -14.12 -12.18
C LEU A 358 19.01 -15.32 -11.46
N THR A 359 19.56 -15.75 -10.33
CA THR A 359 18.94 -16.72 -9.41
C THR A 359 18.23 -16.02 -8.26
N TRP A 360 16.97 -16.38 -8.01
CA TRP A 360 16.12 -15.75 -7.00
C TRP A 360 16.08 -16.57 -5.72
N TYR A 361 16.63 -16.02 -4.63
CA TYR A 361 16.54 -16.61 -3.31
C TYR A 361 15.50 -15.89 -2.45
N ARG A 362 14.54 -16.62 -1.88
CA ARG A 362 13.62 -16.10 -0.86
C ARG A 362 14.44 -15.57 0.30
N ALA A 363 14.19 -14.31 0.62
CA ALA A 363 14.90 -13.57 1.65
C ALA A 363 13.91 -12.82 2.54
N PHE A 364 14.15 -12.85 3.84
CA PHE A 364 13.45 -12.05 4.85
C PHE A 364 14.39 -10.96 5.36
N GLY A 365 13.86 -9.76 5.53
CA GLY A 365 14.58 -8.59 6.02
C GLY A 365 13.67 -7.70 6.85
N ARG A 366 14.07 -6.45 7.07
CA ARG A 366 13.25 -5.46 7.78
C ARG A 366 12.12 -4.92 6.88
N ASP A 367 10.91 -4.85 7.44
CA ASP A 367 9.77 -4.19 6.80
C ASP A 367 10.06 -2.68 6.60
N THR A 368 9.69 -2.20 5.42
CA THR A 368 10.15 -0.93 4.81
C THR A 368 9.02 -0.39 3.96
N LEU A 369 8.13 0.42 4.54
CA LEU A 369 7.05 1.09 3.79
C LEU A 369 7.61 2.33 3.09
N LEU A 370 7.62 2.33 1.77
CA LEU A 370 8.02 3.45 0.92
C LEU A 370 7.00 3.63 -0.20
N ARG A 371 6.79 4.87 -0.67
CA ARG A 371 6.09 5.13 -1.91
C ARG A 371 7.11 5.43 -2.99
N VAL A 372 7.09 4.62 -4.04
CA VAL A 372 8.04 4.68 -5.15
C VAL A 372 7.29 5.08 -6.41
N GLU A 373 7.75 6.14 -7.04
CA GLU A 373 7.34 6.51 -8.39
C GLU A 373 8.32 5.91 -9.40
N TYR A 374 7.78 5.27 -10.43
CA TYR A 374 8.60 4.69 -11.49
C TYR A 374 7.92 4.79 -12.84
N VAL A 375 8.74 4.74 -13.89
CA VAL A 375 8.30 4.65 -15.28
C VAL A 375 8.99 3.51 -16.01
N ASN A 376 8.21 2.78 -16.80
CA ASN A 376 8.70 1.84 -17.80
C ASN A 376 7.74 1.76 -19.01
N GLN A 377 8.03 0.83 -19.92
CA GLN A 377 7.36 0.71 -21.24
C GLN A 377 5.88 0.32 -21.16
N PHE A 378 5.40 0.00 -19.96
CA PHE A 378 4.04 -0.46 -19.68
C PHE A 378 3.24 0.57 -18.89
N GLU A 379 3.86 1.30 -17.97
CA GLU A 379 3.21 2.28 -17.08
C GLU A 379 4.19 3.35 -16.56
N SER A 380 3.66 4.53 -16.25
CA SER A 380 4.27 5.50 -15.31
C SER A 380 3.32 5.60 -14.11
N THR A 381 3.80 5.34 -12.89
CA THR A 381 2.91 5.16 -11.74
C THR A 381 3.60 5.31 -10.38
N LYS A 382 2.82 5.61 -9.34
CA LYS A 382 3.23 5.59 -7.93
C LYS A 382 2.70 4.32 -7.24
N VAL A 383 3.59 3.54 -6.65
CA VAL A 383 3.24 2.33 -5.87
C VAL A 383 3.72 2.44 -4.43
N GLU A 384 3.06 1.72 -3.51
CA GLU A 384 3.62 1.47 -2.18
C GLU A 384 4.33 0.11 -2.16
N ILE A 385 5.56 0.09 -1.67
CA ILE A 385 6.32 -1.13 -1.38
C ILE A 385 6.44 -1.29 0.13
N ASP A 386 6.43 -2.53 0.65
CA ASP A 386 6.41 -2.74 2.12
C ASP A 386 7.45 -3.69 2.71
N SER A 387 7.96 -4.66 1.96
CA SER A 387 8.78 -5.72 2.58
C SER A 387 9.58 -6.51 1.55
N VAL A 388 10.84 -6.82 1.87
CA VAL A 388 11.71 -7.68 1.05
C VAL A 388 11.11 -9.09 0.97
N LYS A 389 11.20 -9.72 -0.21
CA LYS A 389 10.76 -11.11 -0.45
C LYS A 389 11.82 -11.98 -1.12
N TYR A 390 12.67 -11.38 -1.96
CA TYR A 390 13.77 -12.08 -2.62
C TYR A 390 15.04 -11.23 -2.67
N LEU A 391 16.17 -11.93 -2.69
CA LEU A 391 17.46 -11.42 -3.12
C LEU A 391 17.84 -12.15 -4.42
N LEU A 392 18.11 -11.39 -5.47
CA LEU A 392 18.57 -11.91 -6.75
C LEU A 392 20.10 -11.85 -6.83
N LEU A 393 20.69 -12.87 -7.44
CA LEU A 393 22.12 -13.02 -7.65
C LEU A 393 22.44 -13.17 -9.14
N PRO A 394 23.52 -12.56 -9.66
CA PRO A 394 24.14 -12.99 -10.91
C PRO A 394 24.49 -14.48 -10.85
N ALA A 395 24.14 -15.20 -11.91
CA ALA A 395 24.35 -16.63 -12.04
C ALA A 395 24.84 -16.99 -13.44
N GLN A 396 25.76 -17.95 -13.53
CA GLN A 396 26.11 -18.60 -14.78
C GLN A 396 25.13 -19.75 -15.03
N LYS A 397 24.73 -19.95 -16.29
CA LYS A 397 24.05 -21.18 -16.74
C LYS A 397 25.00 -21.97 -17.62
N ASP A 398 24.94 -23.29 -17.58
CA ASP A 398 25.77 -24.12 -18.44
C ASP A 398 25.54 -23.80 -19.94
N GLY A 399 26.63 -23.74 -20.70
CA GLY A 399 26.70 -23.20 -22.05
C GLY A 399 26.99 -21.68 -22.17
N HIS A 400 26.95 -20.91 -21.07
CA HIS A 400 27.19 -19.46 -21.04
C HIS A 400 28.45 -19.08 -20.23
N LEU A 401 28.98 -17.87 -20.42
CA LEU A 401 29.99 -17.31 -19.51
C LEU A 401 29.34 -16.84 -18.18
N PRO A 402 30.13 -16.61 -17.11
CA PRO A 402 29.64 -15.90 -15.93
C PRO A 402 29.27 -14.44 -16.29
N PRO A 403 28.22 -13.85 -15.69
CA PRO A 403 27.90 -12.45 -15.92
C PRO A 403 28.96 -11.51 -15.30
N ASP A 404 29.65 -10.74 -16.14
CA ASP A 404 30.77 -9.87 -15.72
C ASP A 404 30.33 -8.50 -15.14
N SER A 405 29.08 -8.07 -15.35
CA SER A 405 28.61 -6.71 -14.98
C SER A 405 27.13 -6.61 -14.55
N VAL A 406 26.60 -7.66 -13.95
CA VAL A 406 25.23 -7.71 -13.41
C VAL A 406 25.24 -7.51 -11.90
N ASP A 407 24.34 -6.67 -11.39
CA ASP A 407 24.16 -6.42 -9.95
C ASP A 407 23.32 -7.50 -9.24
N HIS A 408 23.46 -7.57 -7.91
CA HIS A 408 22.45 -8.21 -7.05
C HIS A 408 21.23 -7.29 -6.93
N TYR A 409 20.01 -7.84 -6.82
CA TYR A 409 18.79 -7.03 -6.63
C TYR A 409 17.99 -7.44 -5.39
N LYS A 410 17.54 -6.47 -4.59
CA LYS A 410 16.54 -6.68 -3.53
C LYS A 410 15.14 -6.49 -4.10
N ALA A 411 14.31 -7.53 -4.04
CA ALA A 411 12.92 -7.50 -4.49
C ALA A 411 11.97 -7.19 -3.32
N TYR A 412 11.33 -6.02 -3.36
CA TYR A 412 10.30 -5.58 -2.42
C TYR A 412 8.91 -5.88 -2.98
N ARG A 413 7.98 -6.35 -2.13
CA ARG A 413 6.57 -6.53 -2.49
C ARG A 413 5.91 -5.18 -2.77
N ILE A 414 5.23 -5.09 -3.91
CA ILE A 414 4.28 -4.01 -4.23
C ILE A 414 2.93 -4.30 -3.56
N ARG A 415 2.34 -3.29 -2.92
CA ARG A 415 1.00 -3.32 -2.32
C ARG A 415 -0.05 -2.97 -3.36
N ASN A 416 -1.25 -3.56 -3.22
CA ASN A 416 -2.45 -3.25 -4.01
C ASN A 416 -2.19 -3.08 -5.53
N PRO A 417 -1.45 -4.00 -6.18
CA PRO A 417 -1.00 -3.81 -7.55
C PRO A 417 -2.17 -3.78 -8.54
N GLN A 418 -2.05 -2.96 -9.57
CA GLN A 418 -3.07 -2.76 -10.60
C GLN A 418 -2.77 -3.59 -11.85
N LEU A 419 -3.80 -4.16 -12.47
CA LEU A 419 -3.63 -5.04 -13.63
C LEU A 419 -3.35 -4.23 -14.90
N VAL A 420 -2.20 -4.46 -15.53
CA VAL A 420 -1.84 -3.86 -16.81
C VAL A 420 -2.37 -4.74 -17.95
N ASN A 421 -3.28 -4.19 -18.75
CA ASN A 421 -3.91 -4.88 -19.88
C ASN A 421 -3.21 -4.50 -21.19
N LYS A 422 -2.07 -5.14 -21.50
CA LYS A 422 -1.27 -4.87 -22.70
C LYS A 422 -0.80 -6.18 -23.34
N GLY A 423 -0.99 -6.31 -24.65
CA GLY A 423 -0.58 -7.49 -25.41
C GLY A 423 0.92 -7.50 -25.72
N ILE A 424 1.62 -8.56 -25.32
CA ILE A 424 3.04 -8.78 -25.60
C ILE A 424 3.32 -10.23 -26.03
N GLN A 425 4.44 -10.43 -26.73
CA GLN A 425 5.05 -11.75 -26.94
C GLN A 425 6.41 -11.81 -26.25
N LEU A 426 6.74 -12.99 -25.70
CA LEU A 426 8.00 -13.29 -25.04
C LEU A 426 8.65 -14.53 -25.67
N GLU A 427 9.96 -14.44 -25.91
CA GLU A 427 10.77 -15.50 -26.53
C GLU A 427 12.16 -15.53 -25.91
N ASP A 428 12.39 -16.47 -24.98
CA ASP A 428 13.72 -16.76 -24.44
C ASP A 428 14.36 -17.99 -25.10
N GLN A 429 15.54 -18.38 -24.64
CA GLN A 429 16.24 -19.55 -25.16
C GLN A 429 15.53 -20.90 -24.89
N PHE A 430 14.67 -21.00 -23.88
CA PHE A 430 13.88 -22.20 -23.62
C PHE A 430 12.68 -22.25 -24.57
N ASP A 431 12.00 -21.12 -24.79
CA ASP A 431 10.93 -20.98 -25.79
C ASP A 431 11.42 -21.37 -27.20
N ARG A 432 12.60 -20.88 -27.60
CA ARG A 432 13.26 -21.28 -28.86
C ARG A 432 13.57 -22.76 -28.93
N SER A 433 14.03 -23.38 -27.84
CA SER A 433 14.33 -24.82 -27.80
C SER A 433 13.09 -25.71 -27.95
N MET A 434 11.89 -25.17 -27.69
CA MET A 434 10.60 -25.83 -27.91
C MET A 434 9.95 -25.45 -29.26
N GLY A 435 10.48 -24.46 -29.98
CA GLY A 435 9.87 -23.92 -31.19
C GLY A 435 8.60 -23.09 -30.94
N THR A 436 8.51 -22.44 -29.77
CA THR A 436 7.31 -21.72 -29.29
C THR A 436 7.60 -20.24 -28.98
N VAL A 437 6.54 -19.45 -28.80
CA VAL A 437 6.58 -18.12 -28.18
C VAL A 437 5.45 -18.00 -27.16
N GLU A 438 5.63 -17.19 -26.12
CA GLU A 438 4.62 -16.97 -25.07
C GLU A 438 3.86 -15.67 -25.30
N ASN A 439 2.55 -15.75 -25.50
CA ASN A 439 1.68 -14.59 -25.70
C ASN A 439 1.00 -14.23 -24.37
N VAL A 440 1.25 -13.02 -23.86
CA VAL A 440 0.67 -12.51 -22.61
C VAL A 440 -0.24 -11.33 -22.94
N THR A 441 -1.47 -11.33 -22.41
CA THR A 441 -2.50 -10.31 -22.72
C THR A 441 -2.75 -9.34 -21.57
N SER A 442 -2.42 -9.73 -20.35
CA SER A 442 -2.47 -8.88 -19.15
C SER A 442 -1.46 -9.38 -18.12
N PHE A 443 -0.94 -8.49 -17.28
CA PHE A 443 0.11 -8.82 -16.31
C PHE A 443 0.10 -7.86 -15.12
N LEU A 444 0.66 -8.29 -13.97
CA LEU A 444 0.47 -7.62 -12.68
C LEU A 444 1.81 -7.31 -12.00
N PRO A 445 2.16 -6.04 -11.69
CA PRO A 445 3.43 -5.68 -11.05
C PRO A 445 3.45 -6.17 -9.59
N VAL A 446 4.23 -7.21 -9.28
CA VAL A 446 4.22 -7.83 -7.93
C VAL A 446 5.44 -7.47 -7.08
N PHE A 447 6.59 -7.17 -7.71
CA PHE A 447 7.80 -6.74 -7.01
C PHE A 447 8.47 -5.56 -7.70
N PHE A 448 8.97 -4.63 -6.89
CA PHE A 448 9.91 -3.60 -7.31
C PHE A 448 11.33 -4.01 -6.85
N LEU A 449 12.29 -3.99 -7.76
CA LEU A 449 13.64 -4.51 -7.57
C LEU A 449 14.65 -3.36 -7.62
N THR A 450 15.37 -3.15 -6.52
CA THR A 450 16.48 -2.19 -6.45
C THR A 450 17.83 -2.90 -6.63
N PRO A 451 18.77 -2.34 -7.41
CA PRO A 451 20.16 -2.81 -7.40
C PRO A 451 20.75 -2.63 -5.99
N CYS A 452 21.59 -3.57 -5.58
CA CYS A 452 22.08 -3.63 -4.21
C CYS A 452 23.50 -4.19 -4.09
N GLN A 453 24.28 -3.59 -3.19
CA GLN A 453 25.56 -4.08 -2.72
C GLN A 453 25.35 -5.12 -1.63
N LYS A 454 26.07 -6.24 -1.71
CA LYS A 454 26.09 -7.30 -0.69
C LYS A 454 27.52 -7.48 -0.19
N ASN A 455 27.71 -7.61 1.12
CA ASN A 455 29.04 -7.84 1.73
C ASN A 455 30.17 -6.87 1.27
N LEU A 456 29.84 -5.64 0.86
CA LEU A 456 30.77 -4.66 0.25
C LEU A 456 31.35 -5.03 -1.13
N GLU A 457 30.72 -5.97 -1.85
CA GLU A 457 31.03 -6.26 -3.26
C GLU A 457 30.70 -5.05 -4.16
N PRO A 458 31.36 -4.90 -5.34
CA PRO A 458 31.09 -3.78 -6.24
C PRO A 458 29.67 -3.85 -6.81
N THR A 459 29.09 -2.67 -7.06
CA THR A 459 27.87 -2.51 -7.87
C THR A 459 28.23 -1.84 -9.19
N TYR A 460 27.56 -2.23 -10.27
CA TYR A 460 27.87 -1.85 -11.63
C TYR A 460 26.87 -0.81 -12.16
N ASP A 461 25.57 -1.03 -11.91
CA ASP A 461 24.48 -0.15 -12.31
C ASP A 461 23.52 0.11 -11.12
N MET A 462 23.68 1.27 -10.50
CA MET A 462 22.81 1.76 -9.43
C MET A 462 21.56 2.50 -9.93
N VAL A 463 21.36 2.59 -11.25
CA VAL A 463 20.29 3.38 -11.89
C VAL A 463 19.17 2.48 -12.40
N THR A 464 19.51 1.37 -13.08
CA THR A 464 18.52 0.40 -13.58
C THR A 464 17.81 -0.29 -12.41
N HIS A 465 16.49 -0.12 -12.36
CA HIS A 465 15.61 -0.90 -11.49
C HIS A 465 14.85 -1.93 -12.34
N TYR A 466 14.21 -2.89 -11.69
CA TYR A 466 13.26 -3.77 -12.38
C TYR A 466 11.90 -3.78 -11.71
N VAL A 467 10.84 -3.88 -12.51
CA VAL A 467 9.53 -4.34 -12.02
C VAL A 467 9.34 -5.77 -12.51
N ALA A 468 9.02 -6.66 -11.58
CA ALA A 468 8.67 -8.05 -11.89
C ALA A 468 7.15 -8.16 -12.00
N TYR A 469 6.68 -8.38 -13.23
CA TYR A 469 5.27 -8.58 -13.55
C TYR A 469 4.92 -10.06 -13.56
N LEU A 470 3.87 -10.47 -12.84
CA LEU A 470 3.28 -11.80 -12.94
C LEU A 470 2.63 -11.96 -14.33
N ILE A 471 3.02 -13.01 -15.07
CA ILE A 471 2.62 -13.25 -16.47
C ILE A 471 1.74 -14.51 -16.62
N PRO A 472 0.40 -14.38 -16.62
CA PRO A 472 -0.51 -15.44 -17.02
C PRO A 472 -0.83 -15.39 -18.54
N PRO A 473 -1.01 -16.54 -19.22
CA PRO A 473 -0.83 -17.91 -18.76
C PRO A 473 0.64 -18.34 -18.73
N MET A 474 0.96 -19.33 -17.90
CA MET A 474 2.34 -19.80 -17.69
C MET A 474 2.68 -20.97 -18.63
N ASN A 475 3.69 -20.83 -19.50
CA ASN A 475 4.24 -21.98 -20.24
C ASN A 475 4.96 -22.94 -19.28
N PHE A 476 5.18 -24.19 -19.72
CA PHE A 476 5.91 -25.21 -18.98
C PHE A 476 7.02 -25.83 -19.86
N VAL A 477 8.25 -25.88 -19.34
CA VAL A 477 9.43 -26.44 -20.02
C VAL A 477 9.80 -27.83 -19.48
N GLY A 478 9.85 -27.99 -18.15
CA GLY A 478 10.12 -29.27 -17.50
C GLY A 478 11.51 -29.86 -17.75
N GLN A 479 12.56 -29.03 -17.82
CA GLN A 479 13.91 -29.47 -18.16
C GLN A 479 14.95 -29.13 -17.08
N PRO A 480 15.94 -30.00 -16.82
CA PRO A 480 17.06 -29.68 -15.94
C PRO A 480 18.02 -28.67 -16.58
N ARG A 481 18.65 -27.85 -15.73
CA ARG A 481 19.74 -26.93 -16.06
C ARG A 481 20.81 -27.00 -14.98
N GLN A 482 22.08 -26.91 -15.36
CA GLN A 482 23.17 -26.63 -14.44
C GLN A 482 23.30 -25.10 -14.29
N ILE A 483 23.45 -24.63 -13.06
CA ILE A 483 23.79 -23.25 -12.73
C ILE A 483 25.03 -23.19 -11.84
N THR A 484 25.78 -22.10 -11.90
CA THR A 484 26.69 -21.68 -10.82
C THR A 484 26.30 -20.28 -10.34
N ASP A 485 26.41 -20.03 -9.05
CA ASP A 485 26.36 -18.69 -8.46
C ASP A 485 27.26 -18.63 -7.21
N GLN A 486 27.29 -17.50 -6.51
CA GLN A 486 28.14 -17.31 -5.33
C GLN A 486 27.83 -18.28 -4.16
N PHE A 487 26.65 -18.91 -4.14
CA PHE A 487 26.19 -19.84 -3.11
C PHE A 487 26.33 -21.30 -3.59
N PHE A 488 26.24 -21.54 -4.90
CA PHE A 488 26.59 -22.79 -5.57
C PHE A 488 27.76 -22.60 -6.55
N PRO A 489 29.00 -22.42 -6.06
CA PRO A 489 30.19 -22.26 -6.90
C PRO A 489 30.50 -23.54 -7.71
N PRO A 490 31.36 -23.48 -8.75
CA PRO A 490 31.75 -24.63 -9.57
C PRO A 490 32.10 -25.88 -8.73
N PRO A 491 31.55 -27.07 -9.04
CA PRO A 491 30.87 -27.44 -10.30
C PRO A 491 29.40 -27.00 -10.42
N GLY A 492 28.86 -26.24 -9.48
CA GLY A 492 27.49 -25.73 -9.55
C GLY A 492 26.43 -26.71 -9.06
N ARG A 493 25.19 -26.53 -9.52
CA ARG A 493 24.02 -27.31 -9.09
C ARG A 493 23.00 -27.48 -10.21
N THR A 494 22.49 -28.71 -10.35
CA THR A 494 21.35 -29.01 -11.21
C THR A 494 20.06 -28.50 -10.57
N ILE A 495 19.23 -27.80 -11.34
CA ILE A 495 17.88 -27.36 -10.98
C ILE A 495 16.91 -27.74 -12.10
N ASP A 496 15.71 -28.22 -11.77
CA ASP A 496 14.67 -28.48 -12.75
C ASP A 496 13.85 -27.20 -12.97
N VAL A 497 13.67 -26.80 -14.23
CA VAL A 497 12.93 -25.60 -14.62
C VAL A 497 11.53 -25.99 -15.09
N PHE A 498 10.51 -25.40 -14.46
CA PHE A 498 9.10 -25.73 -14.72
C PHE A 498 8.37 -24.64 -15.51
N ASN A 499 7.75 -23.69 -14.80
CA ASN A 499 6.80 -22.74 -15.37
C ASN A 499 7.39 -21.34 -15.52
N SER A 500 7.04 -20.63 -16.59
CA SER A 500 7.22 -19.17 -16.61
C SER A 500 6.35 -18.56 -15.50
N GLN A 501 6.82 -17.50 -14.85
CA GLN A 501 6.05 -16.88 -13.77
C GLN A 501 6.17 -15.35 -13.75
N PHE A 502 7.36 -14.79 -14.01
CA PHE A 502 7.54 -13.33 -14.04
C PHE A 502 8.27 -12.82 -15.28
N LEU A 503 7.92 -11.61 -15.72
CA LEU A 503 8.69 -10.79 -16.65
C LEU A 503 9.34 -9.64 -15.85
N LEU A 504 10.67 -9.54 -15.90
CA LEU A 504 11.41 -8.40 -15.35
C LEU A 504 11.58 -7.36 -16.45
N VAL A 505 11.21 -6.12 -16.13
CA VAL A 505 11.26 -4.98 -17.04
C VAL A 505 12.21 -3.92 -16.50
N PRO A 506 13.29 -3.55 -17.21
CA PRO A 506 14.09 -2.36 -16.91
C PRO A 506 13.17 -1.16 -16.69
N THR A 507 13.38 -0.49 -15.57
CA THR A 507 12.48 0.52 -15.02
C THR A 507 13.32 1.67 -14.50
N ARG A 508 12.91 2.91 -14.82
CA ARG A 508 13.51 4.11 -14.25
C ARG A 508 12.70 4.53 -13.03
N LYS A 509 13.31 4.44 -11.85
CA LYS A 509 12.81 5.08 -10.63
C LYS A 509 12.84 6.60 -10.84
N LEU A 510 11.73 7.28 -10.62
CA LEU A 510 11.64 8.75 -10.69
C LEU A 510 11.90 9.32 -9.29
N HIS A 511 10.87 9.34 -8.45
CA HIS A 511 10.89 9.89 -7.10
C HIS A 511 10.59 8.80 -6.04
N VAL A 512 11.01 9.01 -4.79
CA VAL A 512 10.71 8.10 -3.66
C VAL A 512 10.39 8.89 -2.40
N GLU A 513 9.12 8.86 -2.02
CA GLU A 513 8.61 9.42 -0.78
C GLU A 513 8.80 8.38 0.34
N GLN A 514 9.35 8.78 1.49
CA GLN A 514 9.02 8.08 2.72
C GLN A 514 7.62 8.55 3.12
N PRO A 515 6.57 7.70 3.05
CA PRO A 515 5.24 8.11 3.47
C PRO A 515 5.32 8.57 4.92
N MET A 516 4.69 9.71 5.23
CA MET A 516 4.76 10.28 6.58
C MET A 516 3.57 9.81 7.43
N GLU A 517 3.88 9.48 8.67
CA GLU A 517 2.91 9.23 9.74
C GLU A 517 2.87 10.46 10.66
N THR A 518 1.68 10.94 11.02
CA THR A 518 1.58 12.04 11.99
C THR A 518 1.83 11.48 13.39
N CYS A 519 2.72 12.12 14.14
CA CYS A 519 3.29 11.58 15.37
C CYS A 519 3.08 12.49 16.57
N CYS A 520 2.26 12.05 17.52
CA CYS A 520 1.93 12.77 18.75
C CYS A 520 2.81 12.33 19.91
N TYR A 521 3.60 13.26 20.48
CA TYR A 521 4.43 12.97 21.66
C TYR A 521 3.66 13.23 22.96
N PRO A 522 3.45 12.21 23.83
CA PRO A 522 2.86 12.43 25.14
C PRO A 522 3.90 13.07 26.08
N PHE A 523 3.55 14.23 26.65
CA PHE A 523 4.41 15.11 27.49
C PHE A 523 5.54 15.81 26.68
N VAL A 524 5.79 17.13 26.77
CA VAL A 524 5.25 18.21 27.62
C VAL A 524 5.08 19.49 26.77
N GLY A 525 4.05 20.32 27.04
CA GLY A 525 4.05 21.75 26.68
C GLY A 525 3.62 22.14 25.26
N GLY A 526 3.71 21.23 24.28
CA GLY A 526 3.30 21.46 22.89
C GLY A 526 4.45 21.90 21.97
N PRO A 527 4.22 22.00 20.64
CA PRO A 527 2.94 21.77 19.94
C PRO A 527 2.52 20.29 19.88
N PRO A 528 1.23 19.99 19.68
CA PRO A 528 0.73 18.63 19.58
C PRO A 528 0.89 18.10 18.14
N CYS A 529 1.67 17.03 18.01
CA CYS A 529 1.80 16.21 16.81
C CYS A 529 2.51 16.88 15.61
N GLY A 530 3.16 16.06 14.78
CA GLY A 530 3.78 16.51 13.52
C GLY A 530 4.13 15.33 12.60
N PRO A 531 4.24 15.54 11.28
CA PRO A 531 4.58 14.47 10.34
C PRO A 531 6.02 14.00 10.55
N VAL A 532 6.22 12.69 10.57
CA VAL A 532 7.54 12.03 10.59
C VAL A 532 7.52 10.85 9.61
N PRO A 533 8.66 10.35 9.09
CA PRO A 533 8.65 9.18 8.21
C PRO A 533 8.07 7.93 8.88
N VAL A 534 7.31 7.10 8.14
CA VAL A 534 6.66 5.90 8.67
C VAL A 534 7.64 4.98 9.40
N GLY A 535 7.26 4.56 10.61
CA GLY A 535 8.05 3.75 11.53
C GLY A 535 9.04 4.52 12.39
N THR A 536 9.18 5.84 12.25
CA THR A 536 10.05 6.66 13.12
C THR A 536 9.32 7.19 14.35
N CYS A 537 7.99 7.33 14.33
CA CYS A 537 7.23 7.87 15.45
C CYS A 537 7.34 7.01 16.71
N VAL A 538 7.06 5.70 16.56
CA VAL A 538 7.12 4.72 17.65
C VAL A 538 8.57 4.53 18.12
N ALA A 539 9.55 4.68 17.23
CA ALA A 539 10.97 4.65 17.58
C ALA A 539 11.40 5.86 18.43
N SER A 540 10.80 7.03 18.19
CA SER A 540 10.99 8.27 18.95
C SER A 540 10.11 8.37 20.21
N GLY A 541 9.28 7.37 20.51
CA GLY A 541 8.40 7.34 21.68
C GLY A 541 7.08 8.11 21.53
N GLY A 542 6.73 8.54 20.31
CA GLY A 542 5.44 9.13 19.99
C GLY A 542 4.38 8.09 19.60
N VAL A 543 3.14 8.55 19.46
CA VAL A 543 1.98 7.78 19.03
C VAL A 543 1.60 8.17 17.61
N VAL A 544 1.50 7.19 16.71
CA VAL A 544 1.03 7.40 15.34
C VAL A 544 -0.47 7.70 15.34
N VAL A 545 -0.84 8.82 14.71
CA VAL A 545 -2.22 9.20 14.39
C VAL A 545 -2.40 9.36 12.87
N PRO A 546 -3.62 9.23 12.33
CA PRO A 546 -3.90 9.56 10.94
C PRO A 546 -3.60 11.05 10.68
N ALA A 547 -3.06 11.36 9.51
CA ALA A 547 -2.87 12.75 9.10
C ALA A 547 -4.22 13.41 8.75
N CYS A 548 -4.40 14.63 9.25
CA CYS A 548 -5.41 15.62 8.83
C CYS A 548 -6.91 15.29 9.10
N LEU A 549 -7.40 15.71 10.26
CA LEU A 549 -8.74 16.31 10.41
C LEU A 549 -8.65 17.51 11.39
N GLY A 550 -7.95 18.57 10.97
CA GLY A 550 -7.71 19.75 11.81
C GLY A 550 -9.01 20.46 12.21
N ASP A 551 -9.14 20.76 13.51
CA ASP A 551 -10.27 21.37 14.26
C ASP A 551 -11.40 21.97 13.41
N GLY A 552 -12.23 21.11 12.81
CA GLY A 552 -13.36 21.50 11.97
C GLY A 552 -14.59 21.90 12.77
N ASN A 553 -14.60 21.67 14.08
CA ASN A 553 -15.69 22.03 14.99
C ASN A 553 -15.41 23.29 15.84
N GLY A 554 -14.16 23.76 15.88
CA GLY A 554 -13.74 25.04 16.48
C GLY A 554 -13.54 24.99 18.00
N ASN A 555 -13.13 23.85 18.55
CA ASN A 555 -12.98 23.65 20.00
C ASN A 555 -11.54 23.79 20.53
N GLY A 556 -10.55 23.98 19.66
CA GLY A 556 -9.12 24.05 19.99
C GLY A 556 -8.39 22.70 20.00
N ILE A 557 -9.01 21.63 19.47
CA ILE A 557 -8.49 20.27 19.42
C ILE A 557 -8.71 19.71 18.00
N ASP A 558 -7.67 19.08 17.45
CA ASP A 558 -7.72 18.32 16.18
C ASP A 558 -8.81 17.22 16.25
N ASP A 559 -9.69 17.11 15.24
CA ASP A 559 -10.85 16.19 15.29
C ASP A 559 -10.40 14.71 15.33
N ALA A 560 -9.17 14.39 14.92
CA ALA A 560 -8.60 13.05 15.08
C ALA A 560 -8.25 12.70 16.54
N CYS A 561 -8.30 13.68 17.46
CA CYS A 561 -8.22 13.48 18.91
C CYS A 561 -9.59 13.41 19.60
N ASP A 562 -10.70 13.65 18.88
CA ASP A 562 -12.07 13.41 19.36
C ASP A 562 -12.37 11.89 19.33
N PRO A 563 -13.38 11.34 20.06
CA PRO A 563 -13.45 9.90 20.36
C PRO A 563 -13.98 9.02 19.22
N VAL A 564 -13.13 8.84 18.19
CA VAL A 564 -13.00 7.70 17.27
C VAL A 564 -14.25 7.28 16.48
N THR A 565 -14.27 7.63 15.19
CA THR A 565 -15.18 7.06 14.19
C THR A 565 -14.82 5.59 13.82
N PRO A 566 -15.77 4.78 13.30
CA PRO A 566 -15.57 3.33 13.14
C PRO A 566 -14.57 2.90 12.05
N PRO A 567 -13.94 1.72 12.17
CA PRO A 567 -12.90 1.25 11.25
C PRO A 567 -13.42 0.54 9.98
N ASP A 568 -12.63 0.67 8.90
CA ASP A 568 -12.60 -0.14 7.66
C ASP A 568 -13.94 -0.39 6.92
N THR A 569 -14.19 0.40 5.88
CA THR A 569 -15.35 0.30 4.98
C THR A 569 -15.20 -0.75 3.86
N LEU A 570 -14.04 -1.40 3.71
CA LEU A 570 -13.80 -2.38 2.64
C LEU A 570 -14.29 -3.79 3.01
N ARG A 571 -14.57 -4.05 4.29
CA ARG A 571 -14.90 -5.38 4.82
C ARG A 571 -16.40 -5.58 5.01
N ASN A 572 -16.89 -6.72 4.53
CA ASN A 572 -18.27 -7.15 4.76
C ASN A 572 -18.57 -7.36 6.25
N HIS A 573 -19.81 -7.03 6.63
CA HIS A 573 -20.48 -7.69 7.73
C HIS A 573 -20.95 -9.08 7.28
N PHE A 574 -21.06 -10.05 8.20
CA PHE A 574 -21.63 -11.37 7.85
C PHE A 574 -22.84 -11.75 8.70
N LYS A 575 -23.91 -12.22 8.05
CA LYS A 575 -25.03 -12.90 8.71
C LYS A 575 -24.71 -14.38 8.81
N THR A 576 -24.68 -14.88 10.04
CA THR A 576 -24.29 -16.25 10.37
C THR A 576 -25.52 -17.09 10.68
N TRP A 577 -25.68 -18.16 9.94
CA TRP A 577 -26.78 -19.12 10.05
C TRP A 577 -26.30 -20.43 10.68
N ARG A 578 -27.07 -20.94 11.65
CA ARG A 578 -26.89 -22.30 12.17
C ARG A 578 -27.22 -23.31 11.08
N ILE A 579 -26.44 -24.38 11.03
CA ILE A 579 -26.75 -25.56 10.20
C ILE A 579 -27.11 -26.78 11.08
N PHE A 580 -27.62 -27.84 10.46
CA PHE A 580 -27.53 -29.19 11.04
C PHE A 580 -26.06 -29.63 11.03
N GLY A 581 -25.56 -30.10 12.18
CA GLY A 581 -24.12 -30.33 12.35
C GLY A 581 -23.60 -31.49 11.51
N ALA A 582 -22.77 -31.17 10.50
CA ALA A 582 -22.02 -32.17 9.74
C ALA A 582 -20.77 -32.60 10.55
N PRO A 583 -20.62 -33.88 10.92
CA PRO A 583 -19.44 -34.34 11.68
C PRO A 583 -18.17 -34.23 10.84
N LYS A 584 -17.06 -33.85 11.48
CA LYS A 584 -15.77 -33.69 10.80
C LYS A 584 -14.62 -34.04 11.74
N ASP A 585 -14.17 -35.28 11.66
CA ASP A 585 -13.01 -35.77 12.41
C ASP A 585 -11.71 -35.36 11.68
N THR A 586 -11.07 -34.31 12.17
CA THR A 586 -9.77 -33.83 11.68
C THR A 586 -9.10 -32.94 12.74
N PHE A 587 -7.84 -32.57 12.51
CA PHE A 587 -7.12 -31.58 13.31
C PHE A 587 -6.69 -30.39 12.44
N ALA A 588 -6.36 -29.28 13.10
CA ALA A 588 -5.71 -28.12 12.51
C ALA A 588 -4.61 -27.62 13.45
N LEU A 589 -3.42 -27.33 12.94
CA LEU A 589 -2.41 -26.60 13.68
C LEU A 589 -2.64 -25.10 13.45
N VAL A 590 -3.06 -24.38 14.48
CA VAL A 590 -3.45 -22.97 14.37
C VAL A 590 -2.51 -22.08 15.17
N ARG A 591 -2.22 -20.89 14.63
CA ARG A 591 -1.46 -19.83 15.27
C ARG A 591 -2.22 -18.51 15.12
N ASP A 592 -2.32 -17.75 16.21
CA ASP A 592 -2.91 -16.42 16.20
C ASP A 592 -2.16 -15.47 17.16
N GLN A 593 -2.67 -14.26 17.35
CA GLN A 593 -2.09 -13.25 18.23
C GLN A 593 -2.09 -13.59 19.73
N PHE A 594 -2.74 -14.69 20.15
CA PHE A 594 -2.80 -15.17 21.53
C PHE A 594 -2.17 -16.57 21.70
N THR A 595 -2.01 -17.32 20.61
CA THR A 595 -1.48 -18.69 20.60
C THR A 595 -0.35 -18.84 19.57
N ILE A 596 0.87 -19.11 20.04
CA ILE A 596 2.05 -19.32 19.18
C ILE A 596 1.84 -20.54 18.27
N HIS A 597 1.29 -21.60 18.85
CA HIS A 597 0.77 -22.80 18.20
C HIS A 597 -0.30 -23.39 19.16
N ASP A 598 -1.44 -23.82 18.63
CA ASP A 598 -2.44 -24.65 19.31
C ASP A 598 -2.96 -25.73 18.35
N PHE A 599 -3.15 -26.95 18.86
CA PHE A 599 -3.67 -28.06 18.07
C PHE A 599 -5.18 -28.14 18.30
N LEU A 600 -5.96 -27.72 17.32
CA LEU A 600 -7.41 -27.73 17.39
C LEU A 600 -7.95 -29.06 16.86
N VAL A 601 -8.60 -29.83 17.73
CA VAL A 601 -9.41 -30.98 17.34
C VAL A 601 -10.73 -30.45 16.80
N VAL A 602 -11.03 -30.75 15.54
CA VAL A 602 -12.29 -30.43 14.86
C VAL A 602 -13.33 -31.50 15.19
N ASP A 603 -14.58 -31.07 15.37
CA ASP A 603 -15.69 -31.89 15.83
C ASP A 603 -16.80 -31.95 14.76
N SER A 604 -17.25 -30.78 14.30
CA SER A 604 -18.37 -30.65 13.37
C SER A 604 -18.45 -29.25 12.76
N ILE A 605 -19.02 -29.12 11.56
CA ILE A 605 -19.46 -27.81 11.04
C ILE A 605 -20.68 -27.37 11.86
N ALA A 606 -20.69 -26.11 12.31
CA ALA A 606 -21.74 -25.55 13.16
C ALA A 606 -22.53 -24.40 12.50
N PHE A 607 -21.88 -23.58 11.67
CA PHE A 607 -22.49 -22.41 11.03
C PHE A 607 -21.92 -22.14 9.64
N LEU A 608 -22.70 -21.42 8.83
CA LEU A 608 -22.28 -20.78 7.57
C LEU A 608 -22.55 -19.27 7.69
N SER A 609 -21.65 -18.44 7.17
CA SER A 609 -21.82 -16.97 7.15
C SER A 609 -21.83 -16.45 5.73
N ASN A 610 -22.83 -15.64 5.40
CA ASN A 610 -22.94 -14.93 4.12
C ASN A 610 -22.68 -13.42 4.35
N PRO A 611 -22.22 -12.67 3.33
CA PRO A 611 -22.18 -11.21 3.41
C PRO A 611 -23.57 -10.65 3.65
N VAL A 612 -23.69 -9.62 4.49
CA VAL A 612 -24.98 -9.01 4.83
C VAL A 612 -24.95 -7.50 4.70
N ARG A 613 -25.98 -6.96 4.04
CA ARG A 613 -26.26 -5.54 4.06
C ARG A 613 -26.88 -5.17 5.40
N LYS A 614 -26.26 -4.26 6.14
CA LYS A 614 -26.66 -3.82 7.48
C LYS A 614 -27.13 -2.37 7.42
N VAL A 615 -28.36 -2.10 7.87
CA VAL A 615 -28.89 -0.75 8.10
C VAL A 615 -29.07 -0.54 9.61
N VAL A 616 -28.57 0.58 10.14
CA VAL A 616 -28.80 1.01 11.53
C VAL A 616 -29.61 2.30 11.49
N PHE A 617 -30.80 2.30 12.10
CA PHE A 617 -31.72 3.44 12.05
C PHE A 617 -31.33 4.52 13.07
N GLY A 618 -30.71 5.60 12.60
CA GLY A 618 -30.38 6.77 13.40
C GLY A 618 -31.48 7.83 13.38
N ALA A 619 -31.52 8.70 14.40
CA ALA A 619 -32.57 9.72 14.55
C ALA A 619 -32.54 10.83 13.49
N ALA A 620 -31.40 11.04 12.81
CA ALA A 620 -31.23 12.05 11.76
C ALA A 620 -30.87 11.48 10.38
N LYS A 621 -30.22 10.31 10.34
CA LYS A 621 -29.81 9.58 9.12
C LYS A 621 -29.62 8.10 9.46
N ASN A 622 -29.89 7.22 8.50
CA ASN A 622 -29.54 5.80 8.62
C ASN A 622 -28.05 5.59 8.29
N ASP A 623 -27.35 4.85 9.14
CA ASP A 623 -26.07 4.23 8.78
C ASP A 623 -26.38 2.98 7.93
N THR A 624 -25.65 2.80 6.83
CA THR A 624 -25.82 1.67 5.91
C THR A 624 -24.45 1.15 5.50
N SER A 625 -24.23 -0.15 5.72
CA SER A 625 -23.10 -0.89 5.17
C SER A 625 -23.63 -1.88 4.15
N ASP A 626 -23.38 -1.60 2.88
CA ASP A 626 -23.71 -2.47 1.75
C ASP A 626 -22.67 -3.59 1.58
N ILE A 627 -23.01 -4.62 0.79
CA ILE A 627 -22.12 -5.75 0.52
C ILE A 627 -21.08 -5.34 -0.52
N THR A 628 -19.81 -5.27 -0.12
CA THR A 628 -18.70 -4.86 -1.00
C THR A 628 -18.08 -6.05 -1.76
N ARG A 629 -18.05 -7.24 -1.15
CA ARG A 629 -17.37 -8.44 -1.69
C ARG A 629 -18.33 -9.64 -1.64
N PRO A 630 -19.24 -9.83 -2.62
CA PRO A 630 -20.37 -10.76 -2.50
C PRO A 630 -19.99 -12.25 -2.47
N ASP A 631 -18.78 -12.62 -2.87
CA ASP A 631 -18.26 -14.00 -2.88
C ASP A 631 -17.57 -14.43 -1.55
N ASP A 632 -17.45 -13.53 -0.56
CA ASP A 632 -16.88 -13.88 0.76
C ASP A 632 -17.86 -14.74 1.57
N HIS A 633 -17.56 -16.03 1.83
CA HIS A 633 -18.31 -16.81 2.82
C HIS A 633 -17.38 -17.49 3.84
N LEU A 634 -17.90 -17.74 5.05
CA LEU A 634 -17.16 -18.37 6.15
C LEU A 634 -17.88 -19.60 6.71
N THR A 635 -17.27 -20.78 6.61
CA THR A 635 -17.67 -22.01 7.33
C THR A 635 -17.12 -21.96 8.76
N TRP A 636 -17.95 -22.23 9.76
CA TRP A 636 -17.52 -22.33 11.17
C TRP A 636 -17.44 -23.78 11.61
N TYR A 637 -16.26 -24.19 12.06
CA TYR A 637 -16.02 -25.50 12.64
C TYR A 637 -16.00 -25.40 14.16
N ARG A 638 -16.77 -26.27 14.83
CA ARG A 638 -16.66 -26.51 16.26
C ARG A 638 -15.31 -27.17 16.54
N VAL A 639 -14.58 -26.61 17.49
CA VAL A 639 -13.22 -27.05 17.85
C VAL A 639 -13.00 -27.12 19.36
N LYS A 640 -11.99 -27.88 19.76
CA LYS A 640 -11.43 -27.92 21.12
C LYS A 640 -9.90 -27.91 21.01
N SER A 641 -9.21 -27.08 21.79
CA SER A 641 -7.75 -27.22 21.97
C SER A 641 -7.47 -28.61 22.56
N SER A 642 -6.54 -29.36 21.97
CA SER A 642 -6.17 -30.72 22.40
C SER A 642 -5.69 -30.75 23.85
N ASN A 643 -4.98 -29.69 24.27
CA ASN A 643 -4.47 -29.49 25.62
C ASN A 643 -5.50 -28.83 26.57
N ASN A 644 -6.77 -28.67 26.12
CA ASN A 644 -7.83 -27.95 26.83
C ASN A 644 -7.40 -26.53 27.28
N ARG A 645 -6.55 -25.88 26.47
CA ARG A 645 -5.89 -24.61 26.81
C ARG A 645 -6.93 -23.53 27.07
N ARG A 646 -6.82 -22.86 28.20
CA ARG A 646 -7.53 -21.61 28.49
C ARG A 646 -6.54 -20.47 28.52
N ILE A 647 -6.92 -19.35 27.92
CA ILE A 647 -6.32 -18.04 28.20
C ILE A 647 -7.22 -17.31 29.20
N ASN A 648 -6.81 -16.13 29.64
CA ASN A 648 -7.66 -15.16 30.34
C ASN A 648 -7.15 -13.77 29.99
N VAL A 649 -7.52 -13.28 28.81
CA VAL A 649 -6.96 -12.05 28.23
C VAL A 649 -8.04 -10.98 28.22
N GLN A 650 -7.68 -9.78 28.70
CA GLN A 650 -8.51 -8.59 28.48
C GLN A 650 -8.23 -8.05 27.06
N VAL A 651 -9.31 -7.76 26.33
CA VAL A 651 -9.27 -7.20 24.97
C VAL A 651 -10.12 -5.94 24.96
N THR A 652 -9.53 -4.81 24.56
CA THR A 652 -10.28 -3.64 24.11
C THR A 652 -10.63 -3.86 22.63
N TYR A 653 -11.89 -3.64 22.24
CA TYR A 653 -12.26 -3.55 20.83
C TYR A 653 -13.16 -2.34 20.57
N VAL A 654 -13.08 -1.83 19.35
CA VAL A 654 -13.92 -0.76 18.82
C VAL A 654 -14.58 -1.24 17.54
N ASN A 655 -15.90 -1.07 17.46
CA ASN A 655 -16.67 -1.20 16.23
C ASN A 655 -17.86 -0.22 16.25
N GLN A 656 -18.64 -0.22 15.17
CA GLN A 656 -19.82 0.64 14.98
C GLN A 656 -20.90 0.59 16.08
N PHE A 657 -20.88 -0.42 16.96
CA PHE A 657 -21.89 -0.61 18.01
C PHE A 657 -21.37 -0.28 19.41
N GLU A 658 -20.07 -0.48 19.69
CA GLU A 658 -19.46 -0.17 20.98
C GLU A 658 -17.93 -0.03 20.90
N SER A 659 -17.39 0.79 21.80
CA SER A 659 -16.00 0.74 22.26
C SER A 659 -16.01 0.16 23.67
N THR A 660 -15.37 -0.99 23.90
CA THR A 660 -15.53 -1.73 25.16
C THR A 660 -14.34 -2.62 25.50
N LYS A 661 -14.27 -3.07 26.76
CA LYS A 661 -13.25 -4.01 27.27
C LYS A 661 -13.90 -5.30 27.74
N VAL A 662 -13.52 -6.42 27.12
CA VAL A 662 -14.01 -7.76 27.44
C VAL A 662 -12.88 -8.66 27.94
N PHE A 663 -13.24 -9.75 28.64
CA PHE A 663 -12.33 -10.87 28.90
C PHE A 663 -12.68 -12.05 28.00
N ILE A 664 -11.66 -12.75 27.51
CA ILE A 664 -11.80 -13.95 26.67
C ILE A 664 -11.04 -15.15 27.28
N ASP A 665 -11.62 -16.36 27.20
CA ASP A 665 -11.00 -17.58 27.77
C ASP A 665 -10.62 -18.68 26.78
N THR A 666 -11.54 -19.08 25.92
CA THR A 666 -11.46 -20.38 25.27
C THR A 666 -11.92 -20.33 23.83
N VAL A 667 -11.12 -20.96 22.96
CA VAL A 667 -11.50 -21.25 21.58
C VAL A 667 -12.77 -22.10 21.57
N LYS A 668 -13.72 -21.79 20.68
CA LYS A 668 -14.96 -22.54 20.47
C LYS A 668 -15.21 -22.86 19.00
N TYR A 669 -14.82 -21.95 18.11
CA TYR A 669 -14.91 -22.13 16.67
C TYR A 669 -13.61 -21.77 15.98
N PHE A 670 -13.37 -22.40 14.84
CA PHE A 670 -12.32 -22.06 13.89
C PHE A 670 -12.98 -21.87 12.52
N LEU A 671 -12.69 -20.76 11.85
CA LEU A 671 -13.43 -20.29 10.69
C LEU A 671 -12.59 -20.35 9.43
N LEU A 672 -13.17 -20.88 8.35
CA LEU A 672 -12.53 -21.05 7.06
C LEU A 672 -13.27 -20.26 5.96
N PRO A 673 -12.55 -19.55 5.08
CA PRO A 673 -13.08 -19.12 3.78
C PRO A 673 -13.65 -20.32 3.03
N THR A 674 -14.88 -20.19 2.52
CA THR A 674 -15.58 -21.24 1.78
C THR A 674 -16.22 -20.65 0.53
N GLN A 675 -16.10 -21.33 -0.61
CA GLN A 675 -16.86 -20.99 -1.81
C GLN A 675 -18.28 -21.53 -1.66
N LYS A 676 -19.28 -20.76 -2.06
CA LYS A 676 -20.68 -21.20 -2.11
C LYS A 676 -21.04 -21.65 -3.52
N LEU A 677 -21.55 -22.87 -3.64
CA LEU A 677 -21.90 -23.48 -4.93
C LEU A 677 -23.41 -23.36 -5.24
N PHE A 678 -24.24 -23.03 -4.24
CA PHE A 678 -25.66 -22.73 -4.48
C PHE A 678 -26.22 -21.61 -3.57
N PRO A 679 -26.67 -20.47 -4.14
CA PRO A 679 -26.42 -20.03 -5.52
C PRO A 679 -24.90 -19.96 -5.79
N SER A 680 -24.50 -20.07 -7.05
CA SER A 680 -23.08 -20.18 -7.42
C SER A 680 -22.34 -18.85 -7.23
N HIS A 681 -21.31 -18.87 -6.40
CA HIS A 681 -20.36 -17.79 -6.16
C HIS A 681 -18.96 -18.19 -6.63
N ASN A 682 -18.08 -17.21 -6.82
CA ASN A 682 -16.66 -17.47 -7.05
C ASN A 682 -15.98 -17.95 -5.75
N PRO A 683 -14.76 -18.51 -5.80
CA PRO A 683 -13.96 -18.69 -4.59
C PRO A 683 -13.75 -17.36 -3.86
N PRO A 684 -13.79 -17.31 -2.51
CA PRO A 684 -13.55 -16.08 -1.76
C PRO A 684 -12.19 -15.47 -2.10
N ASP A 685 -12.15 -14.16 -2.31
CA ASP A 685 -10.91 -13.46 -2.61
C ASP A 685 -9.96 -13.48 -1.40
N THR A 686 -8.71 -13.80 -1.72
CA THR A 686 -7.49 -13.94 -0.91
C THR A 686 -7.37 -13.10 0.36
N LEU A 687 -7.94 -11.88 0.41
CA LEU A 687 -7.94 -11.03 1.61
C LEU A 687 -8.80 -11.57 2.76
N LEU A 688 -9.64 -12.60 2.53
CA LEU A 688 -10.43 -13.28 3.58
C LEU A 688 -9.58 -14.38 4.24
N GLY A 689 -9.10 -14.12 5.45
CA GLY A 689 -8.29 -15.07 6.24
C GLY A 689 -9.08 -16.12 7.01
N HIS A 690 -8.36 -16.99 7.74
CA HIS A 690 -8.96 -17.84 8.78
C HIS A 690 -9.12 -17.06 10.10
N TYR A 691 -10.04 -17.51 10.97
CA TYR A 691 -10.21 -16.89 12.29
C TYR A 691 -10.39 -17.90 13.44
N THR A 692 -9.71 -17.64 14.57
CA THR A 692 -9.95 -18.33 15.85
C THR A 692 -11.02 -17.57 16.64
N ALA A 693 -12.10 -18.25 17.04
CA ALA A 693 -13.20 -17.65 17.79
C ALA A 693 -13.09 -17.94 19.31
N TYR A 694 -12.76 -16.92 20.08
CA TYR A 694 -12.68 -16.98 21.54
C TYR A 694 -13.98 -16.51 22.20
N ARG A 695 -14.46 -17.24 23.20
CA ARG A 695 -15.64 -16.87 24.01
C ARG A 695 -15.40 -15.58 24.80
N ILE A 696 -16.38 -14.67 24.78
CA ILE A 696 -16.45 -13.48 25.63
C ILE A 696 -17.11 -13.79 26.98
N HIS A 697 -16.55 -13.26 28.08
CA HIS A 697 -17.10 -13.39 29.43
C HIS A 697 -18.17 -12.35 29.75
N LYS A 698 -19.26 -12.81 30.39
CA LYS A 698 -20.37 -11.99 30.93
C LYS A 698 -20.87 -10.87 29.98
N PRO A 699 -21.08 -11.14 28.67
CA PRO A 699 -21.38 -10.07 27.72
C PRO A 699 -22.73 -9.39 27.97
N LYS A 700 -22.70 -8.07 27.88
CA LYS A 700 -23.86 -7.18 28.01
C LYS A 700 -24.59 -7.10 26.66
N ALA A 701 -25.90 -7.25 26.64
CA ALA A 701 -26.69 -7.01 25.43
C ALA A 701 -26.91 -5.51 25.21
N ILE A 702 -26.92 -5.10 23.95
CA ILE A 702 -27.25 -3.77 23.46
C ILE A 702 -28.51 -3.84 22.58
N LYS A 703 -29.19 -2.71 22.36
CA LYS A 703 -30.45 -2.65 21.59
C LYS A 703 -30.43 -1.59 20.46
N PRO A 704 -29.46 -1.63 19.53
CA PRO A 704 -29.53 -0.79 18.34
C PRO A 704 -30.66 -1.28 17.41
N PRO A 705 -31.45 -0.38 16.79
CA PRO A 705 -32.43 -0.78 15.78
C PRO A 705 -31.70 -1.10 14.47
N VAL A 706 -31.54 -2.41 14.18
CA VAL A 706 -30.78 -2.90 13.03
C VAL A 706 -31.68 -3.71 12.10
N GLU A 707 -31.54 -3.51 10.80
CA GLU A 707 -32.11 -4.34 9.74
C GLU A 707 -30.97 -5.02 8.96
N LEU A 708 -31.10 -6.32 8.75
CA LEU A 708 -30.16 -7.16 8.03
C LEU A 708 -30.83 -7.72 6.76
N LEU A 709 -30.09 -7.69 5.65
CA LEU A 709 -30.50 -8.29 4.39
C LEU A 709 -29.31 -9.05 3.78
N ASP A 710 -29.33 -10.37 3.86
CA ASP A 710 -28.39 -11.26 3.18
C ASP A 710 -29.02 -11.96 1.97
N GLN A 711 -28.23 -12.74 1.24
CA GLN A 711 -28.72 -13.44 0.04
C GLN A 711 -29.82 -14.49 0.31
N PHE A 712 -29.96 -15.02 1.53
CA PHE A 712 -31.05 -15.93 1.90
C PHE A 712 -32.31 -15.13 2.23
N ASP A 713 -32.19 -14.00 2.92
CA ASP A 713 -33.30 -13.06 3.17
C ASP A 713 -33.93 -12.57 1.86
N VAL A 714 -33.10 -12.32 0.83
CA VAL A 714 -33.54 -11.99 -0.54
C VAL A 714 -34.38 -13.11 -1.17
N LEU A 715 -34.04 -14.38 -0.96
CA LEU A 715 -34.82 -15.53 -1.48
C LEU A 715 -36.21 -15.65 -0.83
N PHE A 716 -36.37 -15.15 0.40
CA PHE A 716 -37.65 -15.13 1.12
C PHE A 716 -38.29 -13.72 1.18
N GLY A 717 -37.77 -12.76 0.41
CA GLY A 717 -38.34 -11.42 0.22
C GLY A 717 -38.50 -10.57 1.49
N THR A 718 -37.77 -10.87 2.58
CA THR A 718 -38.01 -10.24 3.90
C THR A 718 -36.69 -9.96 4.65
N PRO A 719 -36.33 -8.68 4.88
CA PRO A 719 -35.22 -8.32 5.75
C PRO A 719 -35.46 -8.72 7.22
N GLU A 720 -34.41 -9.09 7.94
CA GLU A 720 -34.47 -9.41 9.37
C GLU A 720 -34.22 -8.18 10.23
N ARG A 721 -35.22 -7.76 11.02
CA ARG A 721 -35.08 -6.69 12.01
C ARG A 721 -34.72 -7.24 13.39
N LEU A 722 -33.83 -6.55 14.09
CA LEU A 722 -33.24 -6.97 15.35
C LEU A 722 -33.59 -6.02 16.50
N ASP A 723 -34.08 -6.60 17.59
CA ASP A 723 -34.40 -5.91 18.86
C ASP A 723 -33.18 -5.83 19.80
N SER A 724 -32.22 -6.76 19.65
CA SER A 724 -30.99 -6.76 20.44
C SER A 724 -29.84 -7.53 19.80
N LEU A 725 -28.63 -7.10 20.16
CA LEU A 725 -27.34 -7.69 19.81
C LEU A 725 -26.56 -7.98 21.10
N LYS A 726 -25.79 -9.07 21.15
CA LYS A 726 -25.01 -9.45 22.34
C LYS A 726 -23.65 -10.07 21.97
N PRO A 727 -22.50 -9.43 22.27
CA PRO A 727 -21.19 -9.87 21.79
C PRO A 727 -20.74 -11.16 22.50
N VAL A 728 -20.81 -12.32 21.84
CA VAL A 728 -20.54 -13.63 22.45
C VAL A 728 -19.17 -14.21 22.11
N TYR A 729 -18.59 -13.84 20.96
CA TYR A 729 -17.27 -14.31 20.53
C TYR A 729 -16.44 -13.17 19.93
N PHE A 730 -15.15 -13.16 20.24
CA PHE A 730 -14.13 -12.30 19.63
C PHE A 730 -13.25 -13.15 18.72
N PHE A 731 -13.01 -12.67 17.50
CA PHE A 731 -12.35 -13.43 16.43
C PHE A 731 -11.01 -12.83 16.11
N THR A 732 -9.96 -13.66 16.14
CA THR A 732 -8.61 -13.25 15.74
C THR A 732 -8.24 -13.85 14.39
N PRO A 733 -7.67 -13.06 13.47
CA PRO A 733 -6.94 -13.58 12.31
C PRO A 733 -5.97 -14.69 12.73
N ALA A 734 -5.94 -15.76 11.94
CA ALA A 734 -5.21 -16.97 12.27
C ALA A 734 -4.45 -17.56 11.07
N ASP A 735 -3.21 -17.95 11.30
CA ASP A 735 -2.46 -18.83 10.39
C ASP A 735 -2.87 -20.28 10.69
N LYS A 736 -2.95 -21.12 9.65
CA LYS A 736 -3.32 -22.54 9.79
C LYS A 736 -2.33 -23.40 8.99
N ASP A 737 -1.77 -24.42 9.63
CA ASP A 737 -0.81 -25.37 9.06
C ASP A 737 0.38 -24.67 8.34
N ASN A 738 0.76 -23.48 8.83
CA ASN A 738 1.74 -22.56 8.25
C ASN A 738 1.44 -22.06 6.82
N GLU A 739 0.17 -22.02 6.40
CA GLU A 739 -0.24 -21.47 5.10
C GLU A 739 0.12 -19.97 4.93
N LEU A 740 0.75 -19.65 3.79
CA LEU A 740 1.09 -18.29 3.37
C LEU A 740 -0.15 -17.55 2.82
N ARG A 741 -1.12 -17.24 3.67
CA ARG A 741 -2.25 -16.36 3.34
C ARG A 741 -1.97 -14.90 3.72
N PRO A 742 -2.64 -13.92 3.09
CA PRO A 742 -2.63 -12.53 3.56
C PRO A 742 -3.09 -12.47 5.02
N LYS A 743 -2.26 -11.90 5.89
CA LYS A 743 -2.61 -11.70 7.29
C LYS A 743 -3.61 -10.56 7.38
N SER A 744 -4.88 -10.92 7.58
CA SER A 744 -5.90 -9.97 7.99
C SER A 744 -5.46 -9.32 9.32
N ASP A 745 -5.61 -8.02 9.41
CA ASP A 745 -5.52 -7.22 10.63
C ASP A 745 -6.90 -7.05 11.30
N THR A 746 -7.97 -7.17 10.51
CA THR A 746 -9.38 -7.07 10.91
C THR A 746 -9.76 -8.16 11.91
N HIS A 747 -10.15 -7.78 13.13
CA HIS A 747 -10.86 -8.69 14.06
C HIS A 747 -12.35 -8.68 13.75
N TYR A 748 -13.09 -9.68 14.23
CA TYR A 748 -14.55 -9.64 14.24
C TYR A 748 -15.09 -9.81 15.65
N VAL A 749 -16.29 -9.31 15.88
CA VAL A 749 -17.12 -9.66 17.03
C VAL A 749 -18.41 -10.30 16.51
N ALA A 750 -18.75 -11.48 17.05
CA ALA A 750 -20.07 -12.08 16.83
C ALA A 750 -21.04 -11.56 17.88
N TYR A 751 -22.03 -10.82 17.43
CA TYR A 751 -23.20 -10.51 18.23
C TYR A 751 -24.25 -11.60 18.03
N GLU A 752 -24.67 -12.26 19.11
CA GLU A 752 -25.90 -13.07 19.10
C GLU A 752 -27.09 -12.15 18.85
N ILE A 753 -27.91 -12.51 17.85
CA ILE A 753 -29.00 -11.66 17.36
C ILE A 753 -30.35 -12.15 17.87
N PHE A 754 -31.26 -11.21 18.15
CA PHE A 754 -32.65 -11.50 18.53
C PHE A 754 -33.60 -10.45 17.91
N PRO A 755 -34.76 -10.82 17.35
CA PRO A 755 -35.23 -12.20 17.09
C PRO A 755 -34.31 -12.98 16.12
N LYS A 756 -34.67 -14.23 15.82
CA LYS A 756 -33.94 -15.12 14.90
C LYS A 756 -34.91 -15.62 13.83
N THR A 757 -34.57 -15.43 12.57
CA THR A 757 -35.32 -15.95 11.40
C THR A 757 -35.03 -17.44 11.15
N PHE A 758 -35.98 -18.12 10.50
CA PHE A 758 -35.93 -19.55 10.19
C PHE A 758 -36.30 -19.78 8.71
N PRO A 759 -35.35 -20.04 7.80
CA PRO A 759 -35.62 -20.27 6.39
C PRO A 759 -36.13 -21.71 6.18
N PRO A 760 -37.35 -21.93 5.67
CA PRO A 760 -37.97 -23.25 5.64
C PRO A 760 -37.25 -24.20 4.68
N GLY A 761 -36.62 -25.24 5.23
CA GLY A 761 -36.06 -26.36 4.47
C GLY A 761 -34.80 -26.07 3.63
N LEU A 762 -34.21 -24.87 3.77
CA LEU A 762 -33.12 -24.41 2.93
C LEU A 762 -31.86 -25.29 3.04
N THR A 763 -31.35 -25.73 1.88
CA THR A 763 -30.06 -26.40 1.73
C THR A 763 -29.14 -25.59 0.81
N THR A 764 -27.83 -25.73 1.01
CA THR A 764 -26.80 -25.16 0.15
C THR A 764 -25.61 -26.11 0.10
N GLN A 765 -24.70 -25.90 -0.85
CA GLN A 765 -23.43 -26.59 -0.94
C GLN A 765 -22.30 -25.56 -0.84
N THR A 766 -21.26 -25.88 -0.07
CA THR A 766 -20.04 -25.07 -0.01
C THR A 766 -18.81 -25.95 -0.18
N ILE A 767 -17.71 -25.37 -0.65
CA ILE A 767 -16.43 -26.05 -0.75
C ILE A 767 -15.34 -25.18 -0.10
N ASP A 768 -14.58 -25.79 0.80
CA ASP A 768 -13.39 -25.20 1.40
C ASP A 768 -12.22 -26.19 1.33
N GLN A 769 -11.09 -25.84 1.93
CA GLN A 769 -9.87 -26.67 1.97
C GLN A 769 -10.05 -28.04 2.65
N TRP A 770 -11.18 -28.31 3.30
CA TRP A 770 -11.53 -29.63 3.83
C TRP A 770 -12.60 -30.36 3.01
N GLY A 771 -12.89 -29.88 1.80
CA GLY A 771 -13.70 -30.56 0.78
C GLY A 771 -15.06 -29.91 0.53
N LEU A 772 -15.90 -30.64 -0.19
CA LEU A 772 -17.29 -30.29 -0.49
C LEU A 772 -18.20 -30.69 0.67
N HIS A 773 -19.06 -29.76 1.12
CA HIS A 773 -20.00 -29.96 2.21
C HIS A 773 -21.43 -29.64 1.76
N GLY A 774 -22.37 -30.56 2.00
CA GLY A 774 -23.80 -30.30 1.87
C GLY A 774 -24.38 -29.81 3.20
N LEU A 775 -24.85 -28.56 3.25
CA LEU A 775 -25.27 -27.89 4.49
C LEU A 775 -26.78 -27.64 4.49
N GLN A 776 -27.46 -28.10 5.54
CA GLN A 776 -28.87 -27.78 5.79
C GLN A 776 -28.97 -26.63 6.79
N VAL A 777 -29.54 -25.51 6.35
CA VAL A 777 -29.66 -24.26 7.12
C VAL A 777 -30.86 -24.35 8.08
N ARG A 778 -30.76 -23.73 9.28
CA ARG A 778 -31.80 -23.77 10.32
C ARG A 778 -32.36 -22.42 10.73
N ASN A 779 -31.48 -21.51 11.16
CA ASN A 779 -31.87 -20.23 11.75
C ASN A 779 -30.72 -19.24 11.69
N SER A 780 -31.02 -17.95 11.62
CA SER A 780 -30.02 -16.90 11.86
C SER A 780 -29.58 -16.97 13.33
N GLU A 781 -28.31 -16.66 13.64
CA GLU A 781 -27.83 -16.75 15.03
C GLU A 781 -26.81 -15.68 15.42
N TYR A 782 -25.91 -15.29 14.51
CA TYR A 782 -24.94 -14.22 14.79
C TYR A 782 -24.83 -13.20 13.66
N LEU A 783 -24.49 -11.96 14.02
CA LEU A 783 -23.98 -10.91 13.15
C LEU A 783 -22.50 -10.73 13.44
N LEU A 784 -21.66 -10.92 12.41
CA LEU A 784 -20.23 -10.66 12.46
C LEU A 784 -19.95 -9.23 12.01
N VAL A 785 -19.27 -8.49 12.88
CA VAL A 785 -18.99 -7.07 12.74
C VAL A 785 -17.48 -6.86 12.67
N PRO A 786 -16.93 -6.30 11.57
CA PRO A 786 -15.55 -5.83 11.52
C PRO A 786 -15.24 -4.96 12.74
N SER A 787 -14.16 -5.28 13.43
CA SER A 787 -13.79 -4.68 14.70
C SER A 787 -12.29 -4.43 14.74
N ARG A 788 -11.88 -3.24 15.19
CA ARG A 788 -10.47 -2.97 15.51
C ARG A 788 -10.22 -3.42 16.94
N LYS A 789 -9.24 -4.31 17.15
CA LYS A 789 -8.63 -4.45 18.48
C LYS A 789 -7.86 -3.17 18.78
N ASP A 790 -8.26 -2.46 19.82
CA ASP A 790 -7.46 -1.38 20.36
C ASP A 790 -6.31 -2.00 21.18
N THR A 791 -5.08 -1.68 20.78
CA THR A 791 -3.85 -2.36 21.24
C THR A 791 -3.32 -1.81 22.56
N PHE A 792 -4.20 -1.27 23.41
CA PHE A 792 -3.94 -0.97 24.81
C PHE A 792 -3.75 -2.25 25.67
N VAL A 793 -2.68 -2.99 25.37
CA VAL A 793 -2.22 -4.14 26.15
C VAL A 793 -1.68 -3.62 27.47
N VAL A 794 -2.55 -3.55 28.48
CA VAL A 794 -2.13 -3.28 29.86
C VAL A 794 -1.18 -4.38 30.29
N CYS A 795 0.12 -4.05 30.35
CA CYS A 795 1.16 -5.01 30.69
C CYS A 795 1.00 -5.42 32.16
N THR A 796 0.58 -6.67 32.39
CA THR A 796 0.34 -7.22 33.73
C THR A 796 1.49 -8.04 34.29
N TYR A 797 2.35 -8.59 33.42
CA TYR A 797 3.55 -9.32 33.83
C TYR A 797 4.61 -8.36 34.36
N LYS A 798 5.49 -8.86 35.22
CA LYS A 798 6.62 -8.11 35.78
C LYS A 798 7.93 -8.62 35.18
N PRO A 799 8.94 -7.76 34.99
CA PRO A 799 10.31 -8.19 34.82
C PRO A 799 10.72 -9.11 35.97
N ASN A 800 11.55 -10.11 35.67
CA ASN A 800 12.13 -11.05 36.63
C ASN A 800 11.15 -12.02 37.33
N ASP A 801 9.84 -11.92 37.13
CA ASP A 801 8.78 -12.83 37.62
C ASP A 801 8.69 -14.10 36.74
N CYS A 802 9.77 -14.89 36.74
CA CYS A 802 9.92 -16.11 35.94
C CYS A 802 8.84 -17.13 36.27
N ASN A 803 8.48 -17.30 37.55
CA ASN A 803 7.46 -18.28 37.94
C ASN A 803 6.02 -17.78 37.64
N GLY A 804 5.75 -16.47 37.71
CA GLY A 804 4.44 -15.87 37.47
C GLY A 804 3.56 -15.75 38.71
N ASP A 805 4.13 -15.81 39.92
CA ASP A 805 3.42 -15.55 41.16
C ASP A 805 3.25 -14.04 41.45
N GLY A 806 3.96 -13.19 40.70
CA GLY A 806 3.89 -11.73 40.80
C GLY A 806 4.83 -11.13 41.84
N VAL A 807 5.74 -11.90 42.46
CA VAL A 807 6.63 -11.46 43.55
C VAL A 807 8.07 -11.89 43.26
N VAL A 808 8.87 -11.02 42.64
CA VAL A 808 10.27 -11.32 42.27
C VAL A 808 11.09 -11.77 43.49
N ASN A 809 11.41 -13.07 43.59
CA ASN A 809 12.03 -13.67 44.75
C ASN A 809 13.02 -14.83 44.41
N LEU A 810 13.39 -15.64 45.40
CA LEU A 810 14.27 -16.81 45.22
C LEU A 810 13.65 -17.86 44.27
N ALA A 811 12.34 -18.00 44.25
CA ALA A 811 11.63 -18.93 43.37
C ALA A 811 11.88 -18.62 41.88
N ASP A 812 12.02 -17.34 41.52
CA ASP A 812 12.34 -16.92 40.16
C ASP A 812 13.76 -17.25 39.75
N ILE A 813 14.73 -17.08 40.67
CA ILE A 813 16.13 -17.48 40.43
C ILE A 813 16.21 -19.00 40.23
N ILE A 814 15.39 -19.78 40.96
CA ILE A 814 15.28 -21.23 40.76
C ILE A 814 14.60 -21.54 39.41
N CYS A 815 13.60 -20.76 39.01
CA CYS A 815 12.94 -20.86 37.71
C CYS A 815 13.91 -20.61 36.55
N ASP A 816 14.68 -19.51 36.57
CA ASP A 816 15.70 -19.20 35.56
C ASP A 816 16.76 -20.30 35.48
N VAL A 817 17.23 -20.80 36.64
CA VAL A 817 18.19 -21.92 36.69
C VAL A 817 17.62 -23.19 36.05
N ASN A 818 16.31 -23.45 36.17
CA ASN A 818 15.67 -24.56 35.47
C ASN A 818 15.52 -24.32 33.96
N VAL A 819 15.24 -23.08 33.53
CA VAL A 819 15.20 -22.70 32.10
C VAL A 819 16.59 -22.87 31.48
N VAL A 820 17.61 -22.23 32.04
CA VAL A 820 18.97 -22.15 31.49
C VAL A 820 19.74 -23.47 31.59
N PHE A 821 19.63 -24.20 32.71
CA PHE A 821 20.43 -25.41 32.95
C PHE A 821 19.68 -26.74 32.90
N LYS A 822 18.34 -26.73 32.78
CA LYS A 822 17.53 -27.96 32.64
C LYS A 822 16.58 -27.96 31.44
N GLY A 823 16.65 -26.94 30.58
CA GLY A 823 15.83 -26.85 29.37
C GLY A 823 14.33 -26.71 29.64
N PHE A 824 13.94 -26.11 30.76
CA PHE A 824 12.53 -25.80 31.00
C PHE A 824 12.03 -24.76 29.96
N PRO A 825 10.74 -24.79 29.57
CA PRO A 825 10.20 -23.82 28.63
C PRO A 825 10.42 -22.39 29.10
N ILE A 826 10.90 -21.53 28.18
CA ILE A 826 11.08 -20.10 28.43
C ILE A 826 9.71 -19.49 28.79
N PRO A 827 9.58 -18.77 29.92
CA PRO A 827 8.32 -18.11 30.29
C PRO A 827 7.92 -17.07 29.25
N VAL A 828 6.61 -16.90 29.07
CA VAL A 828 6.02 -15.90 28.18
C VAL A 828 5.32 -14.83 29.04
N PRO A 829 5.53 -13.52 28.76
CA PRO A 829 6.58 -12.95 27.91
C PRO A 829 8.00 -13.21 28.45
N LYS A 830 8.99 -13.11 27.57
CA LYS A 830 10.40 -13.51 27.80
C LYS A 830 11.10 -12.67 28.86
N CYS A 831 10.70 -11.41 28.98
CA CYS A 831 11.11 -10.44 30.02
C CYS A 831 10.92 -10.90 31.47
N ARG A 832 10.27 -12.05 31.69
CA ARG A 832 10.16 -12.71 32.99
C ARG A 832 11.43 -13.47 33.40
N CYS A 833 12.24 -13.94 32.44
CA CYS A 833 13.59 -14.48 32.68
C CYS A 833 14.72 -13.60 32.14
N ASP A 834 14.45 -12.77 31.13
CA ASP A 834 15.39 -11.81 30.55
C ASP A 834 15.44 -10.56 31.43
N SER A 835 16.51 -10.41 32.21
CA SER A 835 16.61 -9.54 33.39
C SER A 835 17.44 -8.27 33.13
N ASP A 836 18.40 -8.33 32.21
CA ASP A 836 19.11 -7.16 31.69
C ASP A 836 18.50 -6.63 30.37
N CYS A 837 17.54 -7.38 29.80
CA CYS A 837 16.90 -7.14 28.52
C CYS A 837 17.81 -7.21 27.28
N ASN A 838 18.82 -8.08 27.29
CA ASN A 838 19.65 -8.37 26.13
C ASN A 838 18.90 -9.16 25.02
N GLY A 839 17.73 -9.74 25.33
CA GLY A 839 16.95 -10.56 24.40
C GLY A 839 17.17 -12.08 24.56
N VAL A 840 17.91 -12.54 25.58
CA VAL A 840 18.30 -13.96 25.79
C VAL A 840 18.40 -14.30 27.27
N CYS A 841 17.43 -15.07 27.81
CA CYS A 841 17.51 -15.60 29.18
C CYS A 841 18.70 -16.57 29.34
N ASN A 842 19.70 -16.19 30.12
CA ASN A 842 20.97 -16.90 30.26
C ASN A 842 21.56 -16.79 31.70
N LEU A 843 22.83 -17.12 31.90
CA LEU A 843 23.50 -17.05 33.20
C LEU A 843 23.68 -15.61 33.71
N VAL A 844 23.82 -14.63 32.82
CA VAL A 844 23.91 -13.20 33.20
C VAL A 844 22.64 -12.78 33.94
N ASP A 845 21.47 -13.20 33.46
CA ASP A 845 20.17 -12.90 34.08
C ASP A 845 20.02 -13.51 35.48
N ILE A 846 20.46 -14.77 35.63
CA ILE A 846 20.49 -15.45 36.93
C ILE A 846 21.35 -14.66 37.93
N VAL A 847 22.50 -14.14 37.48
CA VAL A 847 23.39 -13.30 38.30
C VAL A 847 22.77 -11.94 38.58
N TYR A 848 22.13 -11.30 37.59
CA TYR A 848 21.43 -10.02 37.72
C TYR A 848 20.30 -10.12 38.75
N LYS A 849 19.39 -11.09 38.57
CA LYS A 849 18.25 -11.34 39.47
C LYS A 849 18.71 -11.73 40.88
N LYS A 850 19.77 -12.53 41.02
CA LYS A 850 20.41 -12.81 42.31
C LYS A 850 21.02 -11.57 42.95
N ASN A 851 21.56 -10.62 42.18
CA ASN A 851 22.08 -9.36 42.71
C ASN A 851 20.96 -8.40 43.14
N TYR A 852 19.86 -8.33 42.39
CA TYR A 852 18.67 -7.59 42.78
C TYR A 852 18.05 -8.15 44.09
N VAL A 853 17.70 -9.44 44.12
CA VAL A 853 16.98 -10.07 45.24
C VAL A 853 17.81 -10.14 46.55
N PHE A 854 19.14 -10.26 46.47
CA PHE A 854 19.99 -10.49 47.66
C PHE A 854 21.14 -9.50 47.88
N GLY A 855 21.35 -8.54 46.96
CA GLY A 855 22.58 -7.72 46.95
C GLY A 855 22.38 -6.22 46.73
N GLY A 856 21.15 -5.73 46.64
CA GLY A 856 20.88 -4.32 46.32
C GLY A 856 21.34 -3.92 44.91
N GLY A 857 21.35 -4.89 43.97
CA GLY A 857 21.63 -4.63 42.57
C GLY A 857 20.57 -3.74 41.89
N PRO A 858 20.84 -3.24 40.68
CA PRO A 858 19.92 -2.38 39.94
C PRO A 858 18.54 -3.04 39.76
N GLN A 859 17.50 -2.20 39.66
CA GLN A 859 16.15 -2.67 39.33
C GLN A 859 16.14 -3.36 37.95
N PRO A 860 15.41 -4.48 37.80
CA PRO A 860 15.22 -5.19 36.53
C PRO A 860 14.80 -4.27 35.37
N VAL A 861 15.39 -4.48 34.20
CA VAL A 861 15.16 -3.64 33.02
C VAL A 861 13.77 -3.93 32.42
N PRO A 862 12.88 -2.93 32.27
CA PRO A 862 11.62 -3.12 31.55
C PRO A 862 11.89 -3.33 30.06
N CYS A 863 11.53 -4.51 29.54
CA CYS A 863 11.76 -4.86 28.14
C CYS A 863 10.76 -4.22 27.17
N LYS A 864 11.09 -4.32 25.88
CA LYS A 864 10.18 -4.05 24.75
C LYS A 864 9.07 -5.11 24.59
N GLU A 865 9.13 -6.21 25.35
CA GLU A 865 8.03 -7.16 25.54
C GLU A 865 7.11 -6.74 26.70
N CYS A 866 5.95 -7.40 26.83
CA CYS A 866 4.82 -7.05 27.70
C CYS A 866 5.10 -7.16 29.23
N CYS A 867 6.03 -6.38 29.78
CA CYS A 867 6.39 -6.32 31.20
C CYS A 867 6.31 -4.89 31.76
N LYS A 868 5.57 -4.69 32.85
CA LYS A 868 5.46 -3.38 33.52
C LYS A 868 6.68 -3.10 34.40
N PRO A 869 7.23 -1.87 34.42
CA PRO A 869 8.20 -1.45 35.44
C PRO A 869 7.73 -1.80 36.86
N LEU A 870 8.68 -2.26 37.69
CA LEU A 870 8.44 -2.49 39.11
C LEU A 870 8.23 -1.13 39.82
N PRO A 871 7.32 -1.05 40.80
CA PRO A 871 7.12 0.16 41.62
C PRO A 871 8.27 0.39 42.61
#